data_AF-A0A8T0TN42-F1
#
_entry.id   AF-A0A8T0TN42-F1
#
_cell.length_a   1.000
_cell.length_b   1.000
_cell.length_c   1.000
_cell.angle_alpha   90.00
_cell.angle_beta   90.00
_cell.angle_gamma   90.00
#
_symmetry.space_group_name_H-M   'P 1'
#
loop_
_entity.id
_entity.type
_entity.pdbx_description
1 polymer ?
#
loop_
_entity_poly.entity_id
_entity_poly.type
_entity_poly.pdbx_seq_one_letter_code
_entity_poly.pdbx_strand_id
1 'polypeptide(L)'
;MEVAALSPTSRPAPLLPTAPAHRRRLLPPRFVSGRRLRPSPRHQGFGCVRDGWAQRHSARKTGFFVTSSSSASLEPATQEVGTAVPGEWSGDAIRRQFLEFYAARGHKILPSSSLVPDDPTVFLTIAGMLQFKPIFLGKEPRRVPCATTSQKCIRTNDIENVGRTARHQTFFEMLGNFSFGDYFKKEATAWAWELATKEYGLPAERLWISVFEDDDEAFDIWHNEVGVPKEHIKRMGAEDNFWTSGATGPCGPCSEIYYDFYPERGSSDADLGDDSRFIEFYNLVFMQYNKKDDGSLEPLKQKNIDTGMGLERMARILQNVPNNYETDLIFPIIEKAASLALVPYAKADEAMKTNLKIIGDHMRAVVYLISDGVLPSNIGRGYVVRRLIRRVVRMGRLIGIRGDGHGNLEGAFLPSLAEVVISLSTQIDPDVESRRKSIIGELQREELRFVQTLERGEKLLDELLDEALLSAGNNGNKHSLSGKDVFLLYDTYGFPVEITAEIAGERGVTVDMMGFSIEMENQRKQSQAAHNVVKLSVGNEIEIVKSIPDTEFLGYDSLFATAVVKGLLVNGNPVNKVSEGSEVEILLDRTPFYAESGGQVGDNGFLYLNGGEDRKQTTVIEINDVQKSLGNIFVHKGTIRQGSVEVGNEIDASVDPKLRRGAKAHHTATHLLQSALKSVVGSETSQAGSLVAFDRLRFDFNFHRSLSEEELMKIESLVNQWIGNATHLETKVMALQDAKNAGAIAMFGEKYGEEVGIS
;
A
#
# COMPACT_ATOMS: atom_id res chain seq x y z
N MET A 1 -17.12 17.11 7.32
CA MET A 1 -17.49 16.26 6.17
C MET A 1 -16.67 14.99 6.20
N GLU A 2 -17.05 14.08 7.08
CA GLU A 2 -16.56 12.69 7.12
C GLU A 2 -17.74 11.73 6.92
N VAL A 3 -17.49 10.51 6.46
CA VAL A 3 -18.53 9.55 6.09
C VAL A 3 -18.72 8.49 7.17
N ALA A 4 -19.94 8.40 7.71
CA ALA A 4 -20.38 7.39 8.67
C ALA A 4 -21.36 6.39 8.00
N ALA A 5 -21.20 5.10 8.32
CA ALA A 5 -22.12 4.06 7.86
C ALA A 5 -23.50 4.17 8.55
N LEU A 6 -24.58 4.07 7.76
CA LEU A 6 -25.95 4.02 8.25
C LEU A 6 -26.47 2.58 8.30
N SER A 7 -27.43 2.31 9.18
CA SER A 7 -28.28 1.12 9.09
C SER A 7 -29.33 1.29 7.97
N PRO A 8 -29.78 0.21 7.29
CA PRO A 8 -30.48 0.32 6.00
C PRO A 8 -31.93 0.85 6.01
N THR A 9 -32.40 1.44 7.12
CA THR A 9 -33.84 1.55 7.44
C THR A 9 -34.25 2.92 7.98
N SER A 10 -34.04 4.01 7.22
CA SER A 10 -34.63 5.31 7.54
C SER A 10 -35.11 6.09 6.30
N ARG A 11 -36.42 6.05 6.02
CA ARG A 11 -37.08 6.89 4.99
C ARG A 11 -38.04 7.90 5.63
N PRO A 12 -37.71 9.20 5.64
CA PRO A 12 -38.66 10.25 6.00
C PRO A 12 -39.78 10.39 4.94
N ALA A 13 -41.02 10.60 5.36
CA ALA A 13 -42.11 10.93 4.45
C ALA A 13 -42.06 12.42 4.02
N PRO A 14 -42.39 12.77 2.76
CA PRO A 14 -42.29 14.15 2.27
C PRO A 14 -43.41 15.04 2.84
N LEU A 15 -43.02 16.20 3.38
CA LEU A 15 -43.95 17.23 3.86
C LEU A 15 -44.43 18.14 2.73
N LEU A 16 -45.73 18.43 2.70
CA LEU A 16 -46.35 19.36 1.76
C LEU A 16 -46.18 20.83 2.21
N PRO A 17 -46.03 21.80 1.28
CA PRO A 17 -45.77 23.20 1.61
C PRO A 17 -47.03 23.96 2.01
N THR A 18 -46.88 24.94 2.92
CA THR A 18 -47.91 25.95 3.23
C THR A 18 -47.36 27.37 3.03
N ALA A 19 -48.25 28.32 2.72
CA ALA A 19 -47.91 29.66 2.22
C ALA A 19 -47.78 30.74 3.32
N PRO A 20 -47.04 31.85 3.10
CA PRO A 20 -46.67 32.81 4.15
C PRO A 20 -47.67 33.96 4.36
N ALA A 21 -47.57 34.64 5.51
CA ALA A 21 -48.35 35.84 5.84
C ALA A 21 -47.45 37.03 6.30
N HIS A 22 -47.84 38.26 5.93
CA HIS A 22 -47.07 39.50 6.20
C HIS A 22 -47.42 40.19 7.53
N ARG A 23 -46.41 40.87 8.13
CA ARG A 23 -46.41 42.25 8.70
C ARG A 23 -45.18 42.44 9.61
N ARG A 24 -44.65 43.64 9.92
CA ARG A 24 -44.45 44.94 9.21
C ARG A 24 -43.42 45.74 10.06
N ARG A 25 -42.69 46.70 9.47
CA ARG A 25 -41.61 47.48 10.15
C ARG A 25 -42.09 48.35 11.32
N LEU A 26 -41.16 48.75 12.21
CA LEU A 26 -40.98 50.15 12.66
C LEU A 26 -39.52 50.44 13.14
N LEU A 27 -39.17 51.72 13.23
CA LEU A 27 -37.90 52.41 13.62
C LEU A 27 -38.32 53.80 14.19
N PRO A 28 -37.47 54.78 14.63
CA PRO A 28 -35.99 54.91 14.78
C PRO A 28 -35.66 55.31 16.28
N PRO A 29 -34.71 56.22 16.71
CA PRO A 29 -33.64 57.00 16.06
C PRO A 29 -32.24 57.05 16.76
N ARG A 30 -31.35 57.91 16.23
CA ARG A 30 -29.91 58.12 16.58
C ARG A 30 -29.67 59.23 17.61
N PHE A 31 -28.44 59.32 18.15
CA PHE A 31 -27.82 60.57 18.66
C PHE A 31 -26.29 60.63 18.38
N VAL A 32 -25.68 61.83 18.46
CA VAL A 32 -24.26 62.11 18.08
C VAL A 32 -23.63 63.26 18.90
N SER A 33 -22.44 63.05 19.50
CA SER A 33 -21.40 64.06 19.92
C SER A 33 -20.37 63.42 20.90
N GLY A 34 -19.16 63.92 21.20
CA GLY A 34 -18.34 64.96 20.55
C GLY A 34 -17.21 65.61 21.41
N ARG A 35 -15.93 65.36 21.03
CA ARG A 35 -14.69 66.22 21.21
C ARG A 35 -13.95 66.40 22.58
N ARG A 36 -12.58 66.31 22.49
CA ARG A 36 -11.49 67.02 23.26
C ARG A 36 -11.22 66.60 24.73
N LEU A 37 -10.03 66.77 25.38
CA LEU A 37 -8.61 67.03 24.98
C LEU A 37 -7.62 66.70 26.15
N ARG A 38 -6.35 66.35 25.80
CA ARG A 38 -4.99 66.43 26.45
C ARG A 38 -4.79 67.04 27.88
N PRO A 39 -3.63 66.83 28.61
CA PRO A 39 -2.26 66.55 28.11
C PRO A 39 -1.38 65.52 28.90
N SER A 40 -0.10 65.40 28.50
CA SER A 40 1.01 64.60 29.08
C SER A 40 1.97 65.45 29.94
N PRO A 41 3.03 64.86 30.55
CA PRO A 41 4.38 64.75 29.91
C PRO A 41 5.02 63.34 30.14
N ARG A 42 6.31 63.00 30.00
CA ARG A 42 7.62 63.63 29.60
C ARG A 42 8.54 62.48 29.06
N HIS A 43 9.26 62.63 27.94
CA HIS A 43 10.76 62.64 27.77
C HIS A 43 11.56 61.45 28.35
N GLN A 44 12.65 60.93 27.75
CA GLN A 44 13.56 61.37 26.65
C GLN A 44 13.80 60.18 25.66
N GLY A 45 14.50 60.27 24.52
CA GLY A 45 15.20 61.37 23.84
C GLY A 45 15.73 60.96 22.45
N PHE A 46 15.62 61.87 21.48
CA PHE A 46 15.93 61.75 20.04
C PHE A 46 17.37 61.36 19.64
N GLY A 47 17.54 60.85 18.42
CA GLY A 47 18.83 60.82 17.69
C GLY A 47 18.76 60.18 16.30
N CYS A 48 18.81 60.98 15.23
CA CYS A 48 18.87 60.53 13.83
C CYS A 48 19.92 61.37 13.08
N VAL A 49 20.65 60.77 12.12
CA VAL A 49 21.16 61.41 10.88
C VAL A 49 21.83 60.35 9.98
N ARG A 50 22.12 60.72 8.73
CA ARG A 50 22.58 59.88 7.61
C ARG A 50 24.04 60.18 7.21
N ASP A 51 24.54 59.40 6.23
CA ASP A 51 25.67 59.67 5.31
C ASP A 51 27.13 59.62 5.84
N GLY A 52 28.06 59.04 5.03
CA GLY A 52 29.48 59.47 5.04
C GLY A 52 30.62 58.47 4.79
N TRP A 53 30.88 58.09 3.53
CA TRP A 53 32.22 58.02 2.88
C TRP A 53 33.47 57.28 3.48
N ALA A 54 33.96 56.29 2.71
CA ALA A 54 35.32 56.18 2.12
C ALA A 54 36.59 55.69 2.88
N GLN A 55 37.14 54.56 2.38
CA GLN A 55 38.59 54.21 2.15
C GLN A 55 39.58 54.16 3.36
N ARG A 56 40.67 53.35 3.41
CA ARG A 56 41.77 53.15 2.42
C ARG A 56 42.69 51.93 2.72
N HIS A 57 43.16 51.27 1.64
CA HIS A 57 44.46 50.54 1.46
C HIS A 57 44.79 49.36 2.44
N SER A 58 45.71 48.42 2.15
CA SER A 58 46.75 48.25 1.11
C SER A 58 47.13 46.75 0.92
N ALA A 59 47.79 46.24 -0.14
CA ALA A 59 48.00 46.68 -1.53
C ALA A 59 48.93 45.69 -2.31
N ARG A 60 48.77 45.59 -3.65
CA ARG A 60 49.76 45.11 -4.68
C ARG A 60 50.06 43.57 -4.75
N LYS A 61 50.45 42.97 -5.89
CA LYS A 61 50.79 43.51 -7.25
C LYS A 61 50.69 42.47 -8.41
N THR A 62 50.18 42.89 -9.57
CA THR A 62 50.50 42.49 -10.99
C THR A 62 50.44 41.03 -11.48
N GLY A 63 50.01 40.76 -12.73
CA GLY A 63 49.47 41.70 -13.75
C GLY A 63 49.35 41.14 -15.19
N PHE A 64 48.94 42.04 -16.12
CA PHE A 64 48.74 41.89 -17.58
C PHE A 64 47.59 40.94 -18.03
N PHE A 65 46.54 41.38 -18.76
CA PHE A 65 46.44 41.92 -20.14
C PHE A 65 46.89 40.89 -21.21
N VAL A 66 46.15 40.63 -22.30
CA VAL A 66 45.64 41.60 -23.30
C VAL A 66 44.21 41.29 -23.83
N THR A 67 43.55 42.34 -24.33
CA THR A 67 42.23 42.45 -25.01
C THR A 67 42.11 41.69 -26.36
N SER A 68 40.97 41.47 -27.02
CA SER A 68 39.90 42.44 -27.33
C SER A 68 38.60 41.83 -27.91
N SER A 69 37.60 42.71 -28.10
CA SER A 69 36.18 42.51 -28.37
C SER A 69 35.72 42.50 -29.84
N SER A 70 34.65 41.74 -30.13
CA SER A 70 33.61 42.04 -31.14
C SER A 70 32.45 41.03 -30.98
N SER A 71 31.29 41.42 -30.44
CA SER A 71 30.09 41.93 -31.16
C SER A 71 29.36 40.88 -32.00
N ALA A 72 28.08 40.65 -31.70
CA ALA A 72 27.31 39.49 -32.18
C ALA A 72 26.63 39.66 -33.55
N SER A 73 26.31 38.52 -34.17
CA SER A 73 25.27 38.35 -35.18
C SER A 73 24.44 37.11 -34.83
N LEU A 74 23.13 37.19 -34.97
CA LEU A 74 22.17 36.14 -34.61
C LEU A 74 21.40 35.70 -35.86
N GLU A 75 21.61 34.46 -36.28
CA GLU A 75 20.73 33.75 -37.21
C GLU A 75 20.45 32.34 -36.66
N PRO A 76 19.26 31.75 -36.91
CA PRO A 76 18.83 30.54 -36.24
C PRO A 76 19.51 29.30 -36.82
N ALA A 77 20.35 28.64 -36.03
CA ALA A 77 20.84 27.31 -36.36
C ALA A 77 19.68 26.31 -36.39
N THR A 78 19.32 25.84 -37.59
CA THR A 78 18.43 24.70 -37.77
C THR A 78 19.00 23.47 -37.06
N GLN A 79 18.21 22.81 -36.21
CA GLN A 79 18.60 21.51 -35.68
C GLN A 79 18.60 20.48 -36.81
N GLU A 80 19.78 20.17 -37.35
CA GLU A 80 19.97 18.94 -38.12
C GLU A 80 19.75 17.77 -37.16
N VAL A 81 18.75 16.93 -37.46
CA VAL A 81 18.52 15.67 -36.76
C VAL A 81 19.65 14.73 -37.16
N GLY A 82 20.68 14.64 -36.31
CA GLY A 82 21.86 13.81 -36.55
C GLY A 82 21.45 12.34 -36.74
N THR A 83 21.70 11.81 -37.93
CA THR A 83 21.49 10.39 -38.25
C THR A 83 22.36 9.53 -37.34
N ALA A 84 21.75 8.60 -36.61
CA ALA A 84 22.44 7.79 -35.62
C ALA A 84 23.55 6.93 -36.23
N VAL A 85 24.69 6.87 -35.53
CA VAL A 85 25.76 5.90 -35.79
C VAL A 85 25.41 4.61 -35.02
N PRO A 86 25.55 3.41 -35.59
CA PRO A 86 25.32 2.17 -34.86
C PRO A 86 26.40 1.96 -33.79
N GLY A 87 26.00 1.83 -32.52
CA GLY A 87 26.87 1.31 -31.46
C GLY A 87 26.96 2.10 -30.16
N GLU A 88 25.86 2.20 -29.39
CA GLU A 88 25.87 2.04 -27.92
C GLU A 88 24.42 1.88 -27.42
N TRP A 89 24.03 0.64 -27.08
CA TRP A 89 22.66 0.31 -26.64
C TRP A 89 22.46 0.57 -25.14
N SER A 90 22.11 1.79 -24.75
CA SER A 90 21.62 2.07 -23.39
C SER A 90 20.22 1.47 -23.17
N GLY A 91 19.86 1.21 -21.91
CA GLY A 91 18.51 0.77 -21.54
C GLY A 91 17.42 1.77 -21.97
N ASP A 92 17.75 3.07 -22.06
CA ASP A 92 16.83 4.06 -22.62
C ASP A 92 16.72 4.00 -24.15
N ALA A 93 17.81 3.74 -24.88
CA ALA A 93 17.73 3.49 -26.31
C ALA A 93 16.87 2.24 -26.62
N ILE A 94 17.01 1.18 -25.82
CA ILE A 94 16.21 -0.05 -25.95
C ILE A 94 14.73 0.24 -25.67
N ARG A 95 14.41 0.92 -24.55
CA ARG A 95 13.05 1.34 -24.18
C ARG A 95 12.40 2.18 -25.29
N ARG A 96 13.12 3.19 -25.80
CA ARG A 96 12.61 4.10 -26.81
C ARG A 96 12.36 3.40 -28.14
N GLN A 97 13.31 2.58 -28.61
CA GLN A 97 13.17 1.80 -29.84
C GLN A 97 11.93 0.92 -29.82
N PHE A 98 11.64 0.23 -28.69
CA PHE A 98 10.43 -0.58 -28.53
C PHE A 98 9.15 0.24 -28.70
N LEU A 99 9.05 1.36 -27.99
CA LEU A 99 7.87 2.21 -27.97
C LEU A 99 7.63 2.90 -29.32
N GLU A 100 8.69 3.36 -29.99
CA GLU A 100 8.62 4.00 -31.30
C GLU A 100 8.30 2.99 -32.42
N PHE A 101 8.87 1.78 -32.37
CA PHE A 101 8.57 0.69 -33.31
C PHE A 101 7.08 0.30 -33.30
N TYR A 102 6.48 0.20 -32.11
CA TYR A 102 5.04 -0.09 -32.00
C TYR A 102 4.16 1.14 -32.25
N ALA A 103 4.61 2.36 -31.92
CA ALA A 103 3.90 3.58 -32.30
C ALA A 103 3.79 3.74 -33.83
N ALA A 104 4.84 3.39 -34.58
CA ALA A 104 4.82 3.34 -36.04
C ALA A 104 3.82 2.31 -36.61
N ARG A 105 3.42 1.32 -35.81
CA ARG A 105 2.40 0.29 -36.13
C ARG A 105 1.00 0.64 -35.60
N GLY A 106 0.83 1.85 -35.06
CA GLY A 106 -0.45 2.41 -34.62
C GLY A 106 -0.73 2.29 -33.11
N HIS A 107 0.16 1.65 -32.34
CA HIS A 107 -0.02 1.48 -30.89
C HIS A 107 0.09 2.82 -30.17
N LYS A 108 -0.86 3.13 -29.30
CA LYS A 108 -0.76 4.30 -28.45
C LYS A 108 0.29 4.07 -27.37
N ILE A 109 1.39 4.83 -27.39
CA ILE A 109 2.29 4.92 -26.23
C ILE A 109 1.48 5.46 -25.04
N LEU A 110 1.50 4.72 -23.94
CA LEU A 110 0.88 5.06 -22.66
C LEU A 110 1.95 5.05 -21.54
N PRO A 111 1.76 5.83 -20.46
CA PRO A 111 2.68 5.84 -19.33
C PRO A 111 2.61 4.53 -18.56
N SER A 112 3.65 4.26 -17.75
CA SER A 112 3.61 3.19 -16.75
C SER A 112 2.53 3.46 -15.70
N SER A 113 1.76 2.44 -15.34
CA SER A 113 0.94 2.44 -14.14
C SER A 113 1.79 2.29 -12.87
N SER A 114 1.20 2.55 -11.70
CA SER A 114 1.84 2.40 -10.38
C SER A 114 2.21 0.93 -10.07
N LEU A 115 3.21 0.73 -9.22
CA LEU A 115 3.51 -0.55 -8.54
C LEU A 115 2.41 -0.97 -7.54
N VAL A 116 1.53 -0.03 -7.16
CA VAL A 116 0.32 -0.27 -6.37
C VAL A 116 -0.87 -0.38 -7.33
N PRO A 117 -1.33 -1.60 -7.68
CA PRO A 117 -2.45 -1.77 -8.60
C PRO A 117 -3.80 -1.51 -7.91
N ASP A 118 -4.76 -0.99 -8.68
CA ASP A 118 -6.18 -0.90 -8.29
C ASP A 118 -6.89 -2.27 -8.25
N ASP A 119 -6.30 -3.30 -8.87
CA ASP A 119 -6.81 -4.68 -8.87
C ASP A 119 -6.63 -5.33 -7.48
N PRO A 120 -7.72 -5.61 -6.73
CA PRO A 120 -7.61 -6.21 -5.39
C PRO A 120 -7.14 -7.67 -5.40
N THR A 121 -7.07 -8.32 -6.57
CA THR A 121 -6.57 -9.70 -6.71
C THR A 121 -5.04 -9.78 -6.77
N VAL A 122 -4.32 -8.66 -6.86
CA VAL A 122 -2.86 -8.64 -7.05
C VAL A 122 -2.18 -7.69 -6.07
N PHE A 123 -1.10 -8.16 -5.43
CA PHE A 123 -0.45 -7.43 -4.34
C PHE A 123 0.40 -6.25 -4.84
N LEU A 124 1.24 -6.46 -5.87
CA LEU A 124 2.04 -5.43 -6.54
C LEU A 124 1.96 -5.65 -8.05
N THR A 125 2.31 -4.65 -8.85
CA THR A 125 2.25 -4.78 -10.32
C THR A 125 3.34 -5.74 -10.83
N ILE A 126 2.95 -6.98 -11.15
CA ILE A 126 3.85 -8.10 -11.57
C ILE A 126 4.07 -8.22 -13.09
N ALA A 127 3.28 -7.51 -13.91
CA ALA A 127 3.27 -7.59 -15.38
C ALA A 127 2.62 -6.35 -16.03
N GLY A 128 3.02 -6.05 -17.28
CA GLY A 128 2.52 -4.94 -18.11
C GLY A 128 1.01 -4.92 -18.32
N MET A 129 0.41 -6.10 -18.44
CA MET A 129 -1.00 -6.28 -18.80
C MET A 129 -2.01 -5.86 -17.72
N LEU A 130 -1.58 -5.72 -16.46
CA LEU A 130 -2.49 -5.51 -15.31
C LEU A 130 -3.38 -4.28 -15.46
N GLN A 131 -2.82 -3.18 -15.95
CA GLN A 131 -3.55 -1.93 -16.22
C GLN A 131 -4.63 -2.06 -17.31
N PHE A 132 -4.61 -3.14 -18.10
CA PHE A 132 -5.58 -3.45 -19.15
C PHE A 132 -6.47 -4.66 -18.84
N LYS A 133 -6.29 -5.34 -17.70
CA LYS A 133 -7.10 -6.49 -17.25
C LYS A 133 -8.63 -6.24 -17.30
N PRO A 134 -9.16 -5.04 -16.96
CA PRO A 134 -10.60 -4.74 -17.14
C PRO A 134 -11.05 -4.72 -18.61
N ILE A 135 -10.17 -4.33 -19.54
CA ILE A 135 -10.44 -4.28 -20.99
C ILE A 135 -10.42 -5.69 -21.57
N PHE A 136 -9.40 -6.51 -21.25
CA PHE A 136 -9.32 -7.90 -21.71
C PHE A 136 -10.52 -8.75 -21.23
N LEU A 137 -11.01 -8.52 -20.01
CA LEU A 137 -12.24 -9.14 -19.49
C LEU A 137 -13.53 -8.54 -20.07
N GLY A 138 -13.45 -7.49 -20.89
CA GLY A 138 -14.60 -6.78 -21.44
C GLY A 138 -15.53 -6.22 -20.35
N LYS A 139 -14.96 -5.80 -19.22
CA LYS A 139 -15.60 -5.04 -18.13
C LYS A 139 -15.57 -3.53 -18.42
N GLU A 140 -14.49 -3.05 -19.03
CA GLU A 140 -14.34 -1.69 -19.53
C GLU A 140 -14.22 -1.65 -21.06
N PRO A 141 -14.71 -0.59 -21.73
CA PRO A 141 -14.50 -0.40 -23.15
C PRO A 141 -13.05 0.02 -23.44
N ARG A 142 -12.44 -0.57 -24.48
CA ARG A 142 -11.13 -0.11 -25.00
C ARG A 142 -11.21 1.35 -25.44
N ARG A 143 -10.24 2.17 -25.02
CA ARG A 143 -10.14 3.60 -25.38
C ARG A 143 -9.26 3.86 -26.62
N VAL A 144 -8.44 2.88 -26.96
CA VAL A 144 -7.53 2.81 -28.12
C VAL A 144 -7.58 1.39 -28.69
N PRO A 145 -7.21 1.14 -29.95
CA PRO A 145 -7.17 -0.21 -30.49
C PRO A 145 -6.04 -1.05 -29.91
N CYS A 146 -4.83 -0.50 -29.96
CA CYS A 146 -3.63 -1.11 -29.41
C CYS A 146 -2.82 -0.08 -28.61
N ALA A 147 -2.03 -0.56 -27.66
CA ALA A 147 -1.25 0.26 -26.73
C ALA A 147 0.17 -0.28 -26.57
N THR A 148 1.11 0.56 -26.15
CA THR A 148 2.46 0.12 -25.76
C THR A 148 3.00 0.90 -24.57
N THR A 149 3.75 0.22 -23.68
CA THR A 149 4.22 0.77 -22.40
C THR A 149 5.58 0.17 -22.02
N SER A 150 6.42 0.94 -21.32
CA SER A 150 7.39 0.37 -20.37
C SER A 150 6.73 0.34 -19.00
N GLN A 151 6.33 -0.83 -18.50
CA GLN A 151 5.70 -0.95 -17.19
C GLN A 151 6.74 -1.31 -16.14
N LYS A 152 6.87 -0.47 -15.11
CA LYS A 152 7.64 -0.82 -13.90
C LYS A 152 6.95 -1.98 -13.17
N CYS A 153 7.68 -3.07 -12.95
CA CYS A 153 7.17 -4.31 -12.37
C CYS A 153 7.97 -4.72 -11.14
N ILE A 154 7.31 -5.34 -10.16
CA ILE A 154 7.98 -6.01 -9.03
C ILE A 154 7.50 -7.44 -8.85
N ARG A 155 8.45 -8.35 -8.57
CA ARG A 155 8.19 -9.75 -8.17
C ARG A 155 9.02 -10.08 -6.93
N THR A 156 8.40 -10.72 -5.95
CA THR A 156 9.05 -11.04 -4.65
C THR A 156 9.20 -12.54 -4.40
N ASN A 157 8.68 -13.39 -5.29
CA ASN A 157 8.68 -14.85 -5.15
C ASN A 157 10.12 -15.38 -5.10
N ASP A 158 10.93 -14.92 -6.06
CA ASP A 158 12.30 -15.40 -6.31
C ASP A 158 13.37 -14.47 -5.73
N ILE A 159 13.02 -13.71 -4.67
CA ILE A 159 13.92 -12.74 -4.01
C ILE A 159 15.24 -13.38 -3.54
N GLU A 160 15.23 -14.69 -3.26
CA GLU A 160 16.43 -15.45 -2.88
C GLU A 160 17.38 -15.76 -4.06
N ASN A 161 16.87 -15.74 -5.29
CA ASN A 161 17.65 -15.94 -6.52
C ASN A 161 18.31 -14.64 -7.03
N VAL A 162 17.94 -13.48 -6.49
CA VAL A 162 18.50 -12.16 -6.83
C VAL A 162 19.97 -12.09 -6.43
N GLY A 163 20.81 -11.55 -7.33
CA GLY A 163 22.26 -11.48 -7.22
C GLY A 163 22.99 -12.82 -7.39
N ARG A 164 22.38 -13.93 -6.96
CA ARG A 164 22.90 -15.31 -7.04
C ARG A 164 22.78 -15.90 -8.45
N THR A 165 21.66 -15.63 -9.14
CA THR A 165 21.45 -16.03 -10.54
C THR A 165 21.70 -14.86 -11.50
N ALA A 166 21.94 -15.14 -12.78
CA ALA A 166 22.24 -14.10 -13.78
C ALA A 166 21.02 -13.24 -14.21
N ARG A 167 19.78 -13.66 -13.88
CA ARG A 167 18.54 -13.09 -14.46
C ARG A 167 17.39 -12.71 -13.49
N HIS A 168 17.42 -13.13 -12.22
CA HIS A 168 16.30 -12.85 -11.29
C HIS A 168 16.42 -11.48 -10.65
N GLN A 169 15.33 -10.71 -10.67
CA GLN A 169 15.33 -9.30 -10.26
C GLN A 169 14.06 -9.01 -9.46
N THR A 170 14.17 -8.22 -8.40
CA THR A 170 13.00 -7.77 -7.63
C THR A 170 12.22 -6.73 -8.40
N PHE A 171 12.93 -5.84 -9.11
CA PHE A 171 12.39 -4.78 -9.95
C PHE A 171 12.95 -4.90 -11.36
N PHE A 172 12.07 -4.78 -12.35
CA PHE A 172 12.41 -4.80 -13.77
C PHE A 172 11.36 -4.01 -14.57
N GLU A 173 11.70 -3.62 -15.80
CA GLU A 173 10.77 -2.98 -16.71
C GLU A 173 10.27 -3.99 -17.75
N MET A 174 8.95 -4.16 -17.82
CA MET A 174 8.29 -4.97 -18.84
C MET A 174 7.84 -4.06 -19.99
N LEU A 175 8.55 -4.13 -21.11
CA LEU A 175 8.17 -3.50 -22.37
C LEU A 175 7.07 -4.36 -23.02
N GLY A 176 5.91 -3.79 -23.31
CA GLY A 176 4.76 -4.55 -23.81
C GLY A 176 3.99 -3.83 -24.90
N ASN A 177 3.43 -4.60 -25.84
CA ASN A 177 2.54 -4.16 -26.90
C ASN A 177 1.23 -4.97 -26.88
N PHE A 178 0.11 -4.28 -26.73
CA PHE A 178 -1.19 -4.88 -26.40
C PHE A 178 -2.19 -4.68 -27.54
N SER A 179 -2.91 -5.74 -27.90
CA SER A 179 -4.03 -5.71 -28.87
C SER A 179 -5.34 -5.89 -28.13
N PHE A 180 -6.29 -4.97 -28.30
CA PHE A 180 -7.65 -5.10 -27.77
C PHE A 180 -8.63 -5.54 -28.86
N GLY A 181 -8.25 -6.57 -29.62
CA GLY A 181 -9.06 -7.22 -30.65
C GLY A 181 -8.73 -6.87 -32.10
N ASP A 182 -7.68 -6.09 -32.36
CA ASP A 182 -7.38 -5.53 -33.69
C ASP A 182 -6.37 -6.35 -34.51
N TYR A 183 -5.48 -7.08 -33.84
CA TYR A 183 -4.53 -8.04 -34.44
C TYR A 183 -4.30 -9.23 -33.48
N PHE A 184 -3.73 -10.34 -33.98
CA PHE A 184 -3.48 -11.54 -33.18
C PHE A 184 -2.10 -12.16 -33.49
N LYS A 185 -1.96 -13.50 -33.42
CA LYS A 185 -0.68 -14.23 -33.53
C LYS A 185 0.18 -13.80 -34.71
N LYS A 186 -0.41 -13.75 -35.92
CA LYS A 186 0.29 -13.49 -37.19
C LYS A 186 1.08 -12.19 -37.16
N GLU A 187 0.44 -11.10 -36.75
CA GLU A 187 1.10 -9.79 -36.65
C GLU A 187 2.02 -9.72 -35.42
N ALA A 188 1.63 -10.34 -34.31
CA ALA A 188 2.42 -10.35 -33.07
C ALA A 188 3.79 -11.01 -33.23
N THR A 189 3.87 -12.22 -33.83
CA THR A 189 5.13 -12.94 -34.04
C THR A 189 5.98 -12.25 -35.11
N ALA A 190 5.38 -11.81 -36.22
CA ALA A 190 6.09 -11.11 -37.30
C ALA A 190 6.75 -9.81 -36.80
N TRP A 191 6.01 -8.99 -36.04
CA TRP A 191 6.55 -7.75 -35.48
C TRP A 191 7.58 -8.00 -34.36
N ALA A 192 7.39 -9.03 -33.52
CA ALA A 192 8.39 -9.38 -32.50
C ALA A 192 9.72 -9.85 -33.13
N TRP A 193 9.65 -10.63 -34.22
CA TRP A 193 10.82 -11.08 -34.98
C TRP A 193 11.51 -9.96 -35.76
N GLU A 194 10.73 -9.04 -36.33
CA GLU A 194 11.23 -7.84 -37.01
C GLU A 194 11.97 -6.92 -36.01
N LEU A 195 11.37 -6.66 -34.84
CA LEU A 195 11.98 -5.91 -33.75
C LEU A 195 13.29 -6.54 -33.28
N ALA A 196 13.30 -7.86 -33.04
CA ALA A 196 14.51 -8.58 -32.64
C ALA A 196 15.61 -8.56 -33.72
N THR A 197 15.30 -8.89 -34.98
CA THR A 197 16.30 -9.15 -36.02
C THR A 197 16.64 -7.97 -36.92
N LYS A 198 15.84 -6.89 -36.93
CA LYS A 198 16.05 -5.70 -37.79
C LYS A 198 16.38 -4.45 -36.98
N GLU A 199 15.57 -4.15 -35.97
CA GLU A 199 15.73 -2.94 -35.16
C GLU A 199 16.85 -3.11 -34.11
N TYR A 200 16.80 -4.20 -33.34
CA TYR A 200 17.86 -4.56 -32.38
C TYR A 200 19.04 -5.30 -33.02
N GLY A 201 18.88 -5.80 -34.26
CA GLY A 201 19.93 -6.44 -35.03
C GLY A 201 20.44 -7.77 -34.46
N LEU A 202 19.62 -8.47 -33.66
CA LEU A 202 20.00 -9.78 -33.10
C LEU A 202 20.20 -10.81 -34.24
N PRO A 203 21.31 -11.59 -34.24
CA PRO A 203 21.54 -12.62 -35.24
C PRO A 203 20.46 -13.70 -35.14
N ALA A 204 19.76 -13.98 -36.25
CA ALA A 204 18.63 -14.90 -36.28
C ALA A 204 19.02 -16.34 -35.89
N GLU A 205 20.26 -16.74 -36.17
CA GLU A 205 20.86 -18.02 -35.79
C GLU A 205 21.14 -18.17 -34.29
N ARG A 206 21.01 -17.09 -33.50
CA ARG A 206 21.02 -17.13 -32.03
C ARG A 206 19.62 -17.09 -31.42
N LEU A 207 18.57 -16.92 -32.23
CA LEU A 207 17.19 -16.87 -31.73
C LEU A 207 16.56 -18.26 -31.76
N TRP A 208 15.87 -18.57 -30.66
CA TRP A 208 15.12 -19.80 -30.45
C TRP A 208 13.71 -19.46 -29.99
N ILE A 209 12.74 -20.31 -30.33
CA ILE A 209 11.32 -20.08 -30.07
C ILE A 209 10.76 -21.23 -29.23
N SER A 210 10.02 -20.92 -28.18
CA SER A 210 9.06 -21.87 -27.56
C SER A 210 7.64 -21.61 -28.07
N VAL A 211 6.85 -22.67 -28.24
CA VAL A 211 5.39 -22.60 -28.46
C VAL A 211 4.70 -23.64 -27.59
N PHE A 212 3.49 -23.33 -27.12
CA PHE A 212 2.67 -24.28 -26.37
C PHE A 212 2.44 -25.57 -27.17
N GLU A 213 2.49 -26.71 -26.48
CA GLU A 213 2.50 -28.04 -27.11
C GLU A 213 1.31 -28.31 -28.06
N ASP A 214 0.10 -27.81 -27.72
CA ASP A 214 -1.11 -27.92 -28.55
C ASP A 214 -1.31 -26.74 -29.55
N ASP A 215 -0.40 -25.76 -29.61
CA ASP A 215 -0.58 -24.55 -30.46
C ASP A 215 0.09 -24.67 -31.83
N ASP A 216 -0.51 -25.51 -32.69
CA ASP A 216 -0.13 -25.67 -34.10
C ASP A 216 -0.18 -24.35 -34.89
N GLU A 217 -1.13 -23.46 -34.58
CA GLU A 217 -1.29 -22.14 -35.23
C GLU A 217 -0.05 -21.26 -35.01
N ALA A 218 0.49 -21.22 -33.78
CA ALA A 218 1.72 -20.51 -33.46
C ALA A 218 2.95 -21.17 -34.12
N PHE A 219 3.04 -22.50 -34.08
CA PHE A 219 4.12 -23.25 -34.73
C PHE A 219 4.19 -22.97 -36.25
N ASP A 220 3.06 -23.05 -36.95
CA ASP A 220 3.01 -22.88 -38.39
C ASP A 220 3.29 -21.44 -38.82
N ILE A 221 2.90 -20.43 -38.03
CA ILE A 221 3.26 -19.04 -38.31
C ILE A 221 4.78 -18.85 -38.16
N TRP A 222 5.38 -19.33 -37.07
CA TRP A 222 6.84 -19.21 -36.86
C TRP A 222 7.66 -19.93 -37.94
N HIS A 223 7.25 -21.15 -38.33
CA HIS A 223 8.00 -21.93 -39.31
C HIS A 223 7.75 -21.46 -40.76
N ASN A 224 6.49 -21.32 -41.17
CA ASN A 224 6.14 -21.14 -42.58
C ASN A 224 6.04 -19.67 -43.02
N GLU A 225 5.69 -18.75 -42.10
CA GLU A 225 5.54 -17.32 -42.43
C GLU A 225 6.74 -16.48 -41.98
N VAL A 226 7.22 -16.67 -40.75
CA VAL A 226 8.39 -15.95 -40.22
C VAL A 226 9.71 -16.58 -40.71
N GLY A 227 9.70 -17.88 -41.02
CA GLY A 227 10.83 -18.60 -41.60
C GLY A 227 11.85 -19.13 -40.58
N VAL A 228 11.44 -19.33 -39.33
CA VAL A 228 12.33 -19.90 -38.29
C VAL A 228 12.59 -21.39 -38.58
N PRO A 229 13.85 -21.87 -38.54
CA PRO A 229 14.17 -23.28 -38.72
C PRO A 229 13.45 -24.15 -37.69
N LYS A 230 12.94 -25.32 -38.12
CA LYS A 230 12.13 -26.20 -37.25
C LYS A 230 12.90 -26.68 -36.02
N GLU A 231 14.20 -26.89 -36.19
CA GLU A 231 15.14 -27.25 -35.12
C GLU A 231 15.26 -26.18 -34.02
N HIS A 232 14.94 -24.91 -34.32
CA HIS A 232 14.95 -23.80 -33.37
C HIS A 232 13.57 -23.51 -32.74
N ILE A 233 12.52 -24.27 -33.11
CA ILE A 233 11.18 -24.17 -32.53
C ILE A 233 10.92 -25.37 -31.62
N LYS A 234 10.85 -25.13 -30.31
CA LYS A 234 10.58 -26.13 -29.28
C LYS A 234 9.10 -26.07 -28.88
N ARG A 235 8.49 -27.25 -28.65
CA ARG A 235 7.18 -27.34 -28.01
C ARG A 235 7.36 -27.58 -26.52
N MET A 236 6.69 -26.78 -25.69
CA MET A 236 6.80 -26.83 -24.23
C MET A 236 5.42 -26.87 -23.58
N GLY A 237 5.37 -27.36 -22.34
CA GLY A 237 4.13 -27.68 -21.64
C GLY A 237 3.41 -26.46 -21.08
N ALA A 238 2.32 -26.71 -20.36
CA ALA A 238 1.51 -25.65 -19.75
C ALA A 238 2.24 -24.85 -18.65
N GLU A 239 3.31 -25.38 -18.05
CA GLU A 239 4.11 -24.66 -17.03
C GLU A 239 4.97 -23.54 -17.66
N ASP A 240 5.46 -23.74 -18.88
CA ASP A 240 6.30 -22.77 -19.61
C ASP A 240 5.48 -21.91 -20.59
N ASN A 241 4.48 -22.50 -21.26
CA ASN A 241 3.82 -21.88 -22.42
C ASN A 241 2.29 -21.73 -22.29
N PHE A 242 1.72 -21.80 -21.09
CA PHE A 242 0.34 -21.38 -20.84
C PHE A 242 0.24 -20.32 -19.73
N TRP A 243 0.04 -19.06 -20.14
CA TRP A 243 0.10 -17.91 -19.24
C TRP A 243 -1.27 -17.57 -18.61
N THR A 244 -1.28 -17.17 -17.33
CA THR A 244 -2.50 -16.74 -16.62
C THR A 244 -2.28 -15.48 -15.78
N SER A 245 -3.29 -14.60 -15.69
CA SER A 245 -3.21 -13.33 -14.95
C SER A 245 -3.27 -13.43 -13.41
N GLY A 246 -2.93 -14.61 -12.85
CA GLY A 246 -3.21 -15.01 -11.48
C GLY A 246 -4.08 -16.27 -11.43
N ALA A 247 -4.67 -16.56 -10.26
CA ALA A 247 -5.55 -17.72 -10.10
C ALA A 247 -6.75 -17.72 -11.08
N THR A 248 -7.29 -16.52 -11.35
CA THR A 248 -8.38 -16.27 -12.29
C THR A 248 -8.13 -15.02 -13.15
N GLY A 249 -8.91 -14.87 -14.23
CA GLY A 249 -8.79 -13.76 -15.19
C GLY A 249 -8.25 -14.19 -16.57
N PRO A 250 -7.87 -13.24 -17.44
CA PRO A 250 -7.44 -13.53 -18.80
C PRO A 250 -6.20 -14.43 -18.85
N CYS A 251 -6.18 -15.33 -19.84
CA CYS A 251 -5.16 -16.34 -20.04
C CYS A 251 -5.15 -16.85 -21.50
N GLY A 252 -4.11 -17.61 -21.84
CA GLY A 252 -3.99 -18.28 -23.13
C GLY A 252 -2.65 -18.99 -23.28
N PRO A 253 -2.48 -19.77 -24.37
CA PRO A 253 -1.16 -20.24 -24.77
C PRO A 253 -0.27 -19.04 -25.10
N CYS A 254 1.04 -19.20 -24.95
CA CYS A 254 2.01 -18.21 -25.33
C CYS A 254 3.17 -18.82 -26.14
N SER A 255 4.03 -17.95 -26.64
CA SER A 255 5.24 -18.29 -27.37
C SER A 255 6.33 -17.32 -26.98
N GLU A 256 7.52 -17.82 -26.67
CA GLU A 256 8.62 -17.01 -26.14
C GLU A 256 9.85 -17.04 -27.05
N ILE A 257 10.56 -15.92 -27.12
CA ILE A 257 11.82 -15.77 -27.85
C ILE A 257 12.98 -15.81 -26.86
N TYR A 258 13.92 -16.71 -27.12
CA TYR A 258 15.15 -16.89 -26.34
C TYR A 258 16.36 -16.48 -27.17
N TYR A 259 17.38 -15.97 -26.48
CA TYR A 259 18.70 -15.71 -27.05
C TYR A 259 19.71 -16.77 -26.58
N ASP A 260 20.41 -17.39 -27.51
CA ASP A 260 21.48 -18.36 -27.28
C ASP A 260 22.82 -17.64 -27.13
N PHE A 261 23.42 -17.71 -25.94
CA PHE A 261 24.77 -17.18 -25.70
C PHE A 261 25.87 -18.08 -26.29
N TYR A 262 25.63 -19.40 -26.37
CA TYR A 262 26.63 -20.42 -26.73
C TYR A 262 26.15 -21.34 -27.88
N PRO A 263 25.86 -20.81 -29.09
CA PRO A 263 25.37 -21.60 -30.22
C PRO A 263 26.35 -22.68 -30.69
N GLU A 264 27.64 -22.57 -30.36
CA GLU A 264 28.64 -23.62 -30.60
C GLU A 264 28.39 -24.91 -29.82
N ARG A 265 27.48 -24.91 -28.82
CA ARG A 265 26.96 -26.13 -28.17
C ARG A 265 26.00 -26.94 -29.06
N GLY A 266 25.55 -26.41 -30.20
CA GLY A 266 24.71 -27.13 -31.17
C GLY A 266 23.24 -27.28 -30.76
N SER A 267 22.43 -27.90 -31.63
CA SER A 267 20.96 -27.94 -31.52
C SER A 267 20.37 -29.26 -31.01
N SER A 268 21.14 -30.36 -30.99
CA SER A 268 20.68 -31.70 -30.59
C SER A 268 20.15 -31.74 -29.16
N ASP A 269 20.90 -31.14 -28.24
CA ASP A 269 20.68 -31.18 -26.80
C ASP A 269 20.29 -29.79 -26.26
N ALA A 270 19.63 -28.98 -27.11
CA ALA A 270 19.16 -27.64 -26.75
C ALA A 270 17.91 -27.73 -25.84
N ASP A 271 18.12 -27.56 -24.54
CA ASP A 271 17.09 -27.32 -23.53
C ASP A 271 16.97 -25.81 -23.28
N LEU A 272 15.79 -25.23 -23.50
CA LEU A 272 15.54 -23.79 -23.28
C LEU A 272 15.46 -23.41 -21.79
N GLY A 273 15.37 -24.41 -20.90
CA GLY A 273 15.53 -24.25 -19.45
C GLY A 273 16.99 -24.13 -18.98
N ASP A 274 17.99 -24.32 -19.86
CA ASP A 274 19.40 -24.12 -19.52
C ASP A 274 19.73 -22.63 -19.36
N ASP A 275 19.51 -22.11 -18.15
CA ASP A 275 19.90 -20.75 -17.71
C ASP A 275 21.41 -20.45 -17.86
N SER A 276 22.26 -21.46 -18.10
CA SER A 276 23.68 -21.26 -18.45
C SER A 276 23.90 -20.94 -19.93
N ARG A 277 22.88 -21.13 -20.79
CA ARG A 277 22.95 -20.97 -22.24
C ARG A 277 21.94 -20.02 -22.83
N PHE A 278 20.68 -20.16 -22.45
CA PHE A 278 19.57 -19.40 -23.02
C PHE A 278 19.09 -18.30 -22.06
N ILE A 279 18.41 -17.32 -22.62
CA ILE A 279 17.57 -16.41 -21.85
C ILE A 279 16.31 -16.08 -22.66
N GLU A 280 15.14 -16.43 -22.14
CA GLU A 280 13.87 -15.84 -22.58
C GLU A 280 14.00 -14.32 -22.41
N PHE A 281 13.70 -13.55 -23.45
CA PHE A 281 13.68 -12.09 -23.35
C PHE A 281 12.36 -11.46 -23.81
N TYR A 282 11.49 -12.20 -24.49
CA TYR A 282 10.21 -11.72 -25.03
C TYR A 282 9.16 -12.83 -25.05
N ASN A 283 8.14 -12.72 -24.20
CA ASN A 283 6.95 -13.60 -24.22
C ASN A 283 5.80 -12.92 -24.99
N LEU A 284 5.14 -13.67 -25.88
CA LEU A 284 3.93 -13.29 -26.63
C LEU A 284 2.74 -14.13 -26.15
N VAL A 285 1.81 -13.54 -25.40
CA VAL A 285 0.63 -14.21 -24.83
C VAL A 285 -0.59 -14.04 -25.74
N PHE A 286 -1.10 -15.17 -26.23
CA PHE A 286 -2.24 -15.24 -27.14
C PHE A 286 -3.56 -15.33 -26.36
N MET A 287 -3.86 -14.27 -25.60
CA MET A 287 -5.03 -14.19 -24.70
C MET A 287 -6.35 -14.47 -25.42
N GLN A 288 -6.94 -15.62 -25.13
CA GLN A 288 -8.20 -16.06 -25.74
C GLN A 288 -9.18 -16.71 -24.75
N TYR A 289 -8.76 -16.92 -23.49
CA TYR A 289 -9.57 -17.52 -22.43
C TYR A 289 -9.61 -16.65 -21.17
N ASN A 290 -10.60 -16.91 -20.31
CA ASN A 290 -10.74 -16.39 -18.96
C ASN A 290 -10.85 -17.58 -17.99
N LYS A 291 -9.88 -17.70 -17.08
CA LYS A 291 -9.81 -18.77 -16.09
C LYS A 291 -10.73 -18.46 -14.90
N LYS A 292 -11.55 -19.43 -14.53
CA LYS A 292 -12.52 -19.40 -13.41
C LYS A 292 -11.94 -19.97 -12.12
N ASP A 293 -12.62 -19.72 -11.01
CA ASP A 293 -12.24 -20.21 -9.68
C ASP A 293 -12.27 -21.74 -9.56
N ASP A 294 -13.05 -22.43 -10.40
CA ASP A 294 -13.06 -23.89 -10.56
C ASP A 294 -11.98 -24.42 -11.53
N GLY A 295 -11.15 -23.53 -12.07
CA GLY A 295 -10.11 -23.84 -13.05
C GLY A 295 -10.57 -23.91 -14.51
N SER A 296 -11.88 -23.82 -14.79
CA SER A 296 -12.41 -23.87 -16.16
C SER A 296 -12.02 -22.65 -17.00
N LEU A 297 -12.00 -22.84 -18.33
CA LEU A 297 -11.62 -21.82 -19.32
C LEU A 297 -12.82 -21.39 -20.15
N GLU A 298 -13.33 -20.17 -19.92
CA GLU A 298 -14.33 -19.56 -20.82
C GLU A 298 -13.62 -18.78 -21.95
N PRO A 299 -14.06 -18.89 -23.22
CA PRO A 299 -13.58 -18.02 -24.29
C PRO A 299 -13.82 -16.53 -24.00
N LEU A 300 -12.83 -15.68 -24.28
CA LEU A 300 -13.00 -14.22 -24.24
C LEU A 300 -13.91 -13.75 -25.38
N LYS A 301 -14.61 -12.61 -25.18
CA LYS A 301 -15.48 -11.97 -26.19
C LYS A 301 -14.76 -11.66 -27.51
N GLN A 302 -13.45 -11.49 -27.43
CA GLN A 302 -12.51 -11.21 -28.51
C GLN A 302 -11.16 -11.81 -28.11
N LYS A 303 -10.36 -12.27 -29.07
CA LYS A 303 -8.96 -12.62 -28.81
C LYS A 303 -8.15 -11.32 -28.65
N ASN A 304 -7.15 -11.34 -27.79
CA ASN A 304 -6.29 -10.19 -27.48
C ASN A 304 -4.82 -10.61 -27.55
N ILE A 305 -3.92 -9.63 -27.61
CA ILE A 305 -2.47 -9.85 -27.44
C ILE A 305 -2.02 -9.12 -26.19
N ASP A 306 -1.28 -9.84 -25.38
CA ASP A 306 -0.43 -9.33 -24.32
C ASP A 306 1.01 -9.79 -24.62
N THR A 307 2.00 -9.01 -24.23
CA THR A 307 3.41 -9.36 -24.41
C THR A 307 4.25 -8.78 -23.28
N GLY A 308 5.32 -9.48 -22.90
CA GLY A 308 6.34 -8.92 -22.02
C GLY A 308 7.73 -9.16 -22.58
N MET A 309 8.41 -8.09 -22.99
CA MET A 309 9.85 -8.09 -23.24
C MET A 309 10.57 -7.53 -22.02
N GLY A 310 11.53 -8.26 -21.47
CA GLY A 310 12.28 -7.85 -20.29
C GLY A 310 13.39 -6.86 -20.66
N LEU A 311 13.25 -5.58 -20.29
CA LEU A 311 14.22 -4.53 -20.65
C LEU A 311 15.64 -4.89 -20.21
N GLU A 312 15.81 -5.33 -18.97
CA GLU A 312 17.10 -5.69 -18.38
C GLU A 312 17.72 -6.95 -19.02
N ARG A 313 16.89 -7.84 -19.57
CA ARG A 313 17.35 -9.02 -20.33
C ARG A 313 17.83 -8.62 -21.72
N MET A 314 17.12 -7.71 -22.39
CA MET A 314 17.57 -7.13 -23.65
C MET A 314 18.81 -6.25 -23.50
N ALA A 315 18.93 -5.50 -22.40
CA ALA A 315 20.14 -4.76 -22.07
C ALA A 315 21.33 -5.71 -21.90
N ARG A 316 21.18 -6.85 -21.18
CA ARG A 316 22.22 -7.88 -21.07
C ARG A 316 22.71 -8.37 -22.45
N ILE A 317 21.77 -8.67 -23.35
CA ILE A 317 22.07 -9.16 -24.70
C ILE A 317 22.79 -8.09 -25.53
N LEU A 318 22.23 -6.89 -25.62
CA LEU A 318 22.71 -5.83 -26.53
C LEU A 318 23.95 -5.08 -26.04
N GLN A 319 24.21 -5.07 -24.73
CA GLN A 319 25.46 -4.57 -24.14
C GLN A 319 26.53 -5.67 -24.05
N ASN A 320 26.18 -6.93 -24.37
CA ASN A 320 27.06 -8.10 -24.31
C ASN A 320 27.74 -8.28 -22.93
N VAL A 321 26.95 -8.14 -21.86
CA VAL A 321 27.40 -8.23 -20.46
C VAL A 321 26.97 -9.56 -19.81
N PRO A 322 27.70 -10.10 -18.82
CA PRO A 322 27.51 -11.48 -18.39
C PRO A 322 26.19 -11.76 -17.67
N ASN A 323 25.53 -10.75 -17.10
CA ASN A 323 24.28 -10.84 -16.33
C ASN A 323 23.49 -9.52 -16.34
N ASN A 324 22.22 -9.55 -15.93
CA ASN A 324 21.31 -8.40 -15.98
C ASN A 324 21.73 -7.22 -15.07
N TYR A 325 22.59 -7.43 -14.06
CA TYR A 325 22.98 -6.37 -13.12
C TYR A 325 24.18 -5.55 -13.61
N GLU A 326 24.99 -6.11 -14.52
CA GLU A 326 26.16 -5.44 -15.11
C GLU A 326 25.78 -4.59 -16.34
N THR A 327 24.50 -4.23 -16.47
CA THR A 327 23.95 -3.28 -17.47
C THR A 327 23.90 -1.85 -16.96
N ASP A 328 23.82 -0.85 -17.85
CA ASP A 328 23.67 0.58 -17.51
C ASP A 328 22.50 0.90 -16.55
N LEU A 329 21.44 0.08 -16.58
CA LEU A 329 20.25 0.20 -15.73
C LEU A 329 20.49 -0.06 -14.22
N ILE A 330 21.57 -0.76 -13.86
CA ILE A 330 21.83 -1.21 -12.47
C ILE A 330 23.31 -1.02 -12.06
N PHE A 331 24.25 -1.20 -12.99
CA PHE A 331 25.68 -1.18 -12.67
C PHE A 331 26.18 0.10 -11.99
N PRO A 332 25.71 1.33 -12.33
CA PRO A 332 26.12 2.53 -11.60
C PRO A 332 25.76 2.52 -10.10
N ILE A 333 24.69 1.81 -9.72
CA ILE A 333 24.30 1.62 -8.30
C ILE A 333 25.28 0.65 -7.63
N ILE A 334 25.67 -0.41 -8.35
CA ILE A 334 26.66 -1.41 -7.92
C ILE A 334 28.04 -0.76 -7.74
N GLU A 335 28.49 0.07 -8.68
CA GLU A 335 29.76 0.80 -8.58
C GLU A 335 29.75 1.79 -7.41
N LYS A 336 28.63 2.47 -7.16
CA LYS A 336 28.48 3.34 -5.99
C LYS A 336 28.56 2.55 -4.67
N ALA A 337 27.93 1.37 -4.59
CA ALA A 337 28.05 0.48 -3.42
C ALA A 337 29.47 -0.06 -3.23
N ALA A 338 30.13 -0.46 -4.32
CA ALA A 338 31.52 -0.92 -4.34
C ALA A 338 32.49 0.19 -3.89
N SER A 339 32.25 1.43 -4.32
CA SER A 339 32.99 2.62 -3.87
C SER A 339 32.78 2.93 -2.38
N LEU A 340 31.59 2.69 -1.82
CA LEU A 340 31.30 2.86 -0.39
C LEU A 340 31.92 1.74 0.46
N ALA A 341 32.11 0.55 -0.13
CA ALA A 341 32.85 -0.57 0.45
C ALA A 341 34.39 -0.44 0.30
N LEU A 342 34.88 0.58 -0.42
CA LEU A 342 36.29 0.80 -0.77
C LEU A 342 36.94 -0.34 -1.59
N VAL A 343 36.14 -1.20 -2.22
CA VAL A 343 36.61 -2.32 -3.06
C VAL A 343 36.05 -2.18 -4.48
N PRO A 344 36.89 -2.00 -5.52
CA PRO A 344 36.41 -1.95 -6.91
C PRO A 344 35.74 -3.27 -7.33
N TYR A 345 34.62 -3.21 -8.05
CA TYR A 345 33.83 -4.39 -8.46
C TYR A 345 34.68 -5.47 -9.18
N ALA A 346 35.59 -5.05 -10.06
CA ALA A 346 36.51 -5.94 -10.77
C ALA A 346 37.57 -6.64 -9.88
N LYS A 347 37.64 -6.29 -8.59
CA LYS A 347 38.51 -6.93 -7.56
C LYS A 347 37.72 -7.63 -6.45
N ALA A 348 36.39 -7.53 -6.44
CA ALA A 348 35.54 -8.26 -5.53
C ALA A 348 35.55 -9.77 -5.86
N ASP A 349 35.44 -10.61 -4.84
CA ASP A 349 35.12 -12.03 -5.02
C ASP A 349 33.62 -12.23 -5.35
N GLU A 350 33.21 -13.44 -5.73
CA GLU A 350 31.83 -13.70 -6.14
C GLU A 350 30.80 -13.54 -5.01
N ALA A 351 31.20 -13.66 -3.73
CA ALA A 351 30.31 -13.42 -2.60
C ALA A 351 30.06 -11.91 -2.43
N MET A 352 31.12 -11.10 -2.48
CA MET A 352 31.00 -9.64 -2.48
C MET A 352 30.27 -9.13 -3.72
N LYS A 353 30.49 -9.69 -4.92
CA LYS A 353 29.71 -9.35 -6.12
C LYS A 353 28.23 -9.74 -5.96
N THR A 354 27.91 -10.89 -5.37
CA THR A 354 26.53 -11.30 -5.09
C THR A 354 25.84 -10.26 -4.19
N ASN A 355 26.48 -9.88 -3.09
CA ASN A 355 25.96 -8.87 -2.16
C ASN A 355 25.80 -7.49 -2.84
N LEU A 356 26.75 -7.08 -3.68
CA LEU A 356 26.68 -5.85 -4.47
C LEU A 356 25.51 -5.88 -5.48
N LYS A 357 25.27 -7.00 -6.17
CA LYS A 357 24.12 -7.18 -7.08
C LYS A 357 22.78 -7.07 -6.34
N ILE A 358 22.67 -7.68 -5.15
CA ILE A 358 21.50 -7.56 -4.27
C ILE A 358 21.27 -6.08 -3.87
N ILE A 359 22.33 -5.36 -3.49
CA ILE A 359 22.26 -3.92 -3.17
C ILE A 359 21.72 -3.11 -4.36
N GLY A 360 22.24 -3.36 -5.58
CA GLY A 360 21.83 -2.65 -6.79
C GLY A 360 20.35 -2.85 -7.16
N ASP A 361 19.92 -4.12 -7.24
CA ASP A 361 18.52 -4.48 -7.54
C ASP A 361 17.54 -3.95 -6.50
N HIS A 362 17.80 -4.23 -5.21
CA HIS A 362 16.87 -3.88 -4.15
C HIS A 362 16.78 -2.36 -3.92
N MET A 363 17.87 -1.60 -4.14
CA MET A 363 17.78 -0.13 -4.10
C MET A 363 16.95 0.44 -5.24
N ARG A 364 17.04 -0.12 -6.46
CA ARG A 364 16.14 0.28 -7.56
C ARG A 364 14.68 -0.03 -7.20
N ALA A 365 14.40 -1.23 -6.69
CA ALA A 365 13.06 -1.63 -6.25
C ALA A 365 12.47 -0.72 -5.15
N VAL A 366 13.25 -0.41 -4.10
CA VAL A 366 12.80 0.40 -2.97
C VAL A 366 12.52 1.85 -3.37
N VAL A 367 13.38 2.46 -4.19
CA VAL A 367 13.19 3.86 -4.62
C VAL A 367 11.91 4.02 -5.43
N TYR A 368 11.60 3.11 -6.36
CA TYR A 368 10.33 3.13 -7.09
C TYR A 368 9.12 2.81 -6.19
N LEU A 369 9.23 1.91 -5.21
CA LEU A 369 8.14 1.64 -4.26
C LEU A 369 7.82 2.83 -3.36
N ILE A 370 8.84 3.52 -2.81
CA ILE A 370 8.63 4.73 -2.00
C ILE A 370 8.15 5.88 -2.89
N SER A 371 8.60 5.96 -4.15
CA SER A 371 8.02 6.88 -5.14
C SER A 371 6.51 6.62 -5.27
N ASP A 372 6.08 5.39 -5.55
CA ASP A 372 4.66 5.02 -5.65
C ASP A 372 3.88 5.03 -4.31
N GLY A 373 4.46 5.60 -3.24
CA GLY A 373 3.79 5.89 -1.97
C GLY A 373 3.83 4.74 -0.95
N VAL A 374 4.60 3.69 -1.20
CA VAL A 374 4.73 2.55 -0.30
C VAL A 374 5.81 2.82 0.75
N LEU A 375 5.39 3.19 1.97
CA LEU A 375 6.30 3.51 3.08
C LEU A 375 6.67 2.27 3.93
N PRO A 376 7.85 2.21 4.58
CA PRO A 376 8.27 1.07 5.40
C PRO A 376 7.34 0.76 6.58
N SER A 377 6.77 -0.45 6.61
CA SER A 377 5.73 -0.88 7.56
C SER A 377 5.93 -2.33 8.02
N ASN A 378 5.30 -2.75 9.12
CA ASN A 378 5.29 -4.16 9.55
C ASN A 378 4.23 -5.00 8.81
N ILE A 379 3.37 -4.38 7.99
CA ILE A 379 2.27 -5.05 7.30
C ILE A 379 2.14 -4.60 5.84
N GLY A 380 1.51 -5.44 5.03
CA GLY A 380 1.15 -5.13 3.64
C GLY A 380 2.36 -4.77 2.78
N ARG A 381 2.15 -3.91 1.77
CA ARG A 381 3.18 -3.53 0.79
C ARG A 381 4.42 -2.90 1.45
N GLY A 382 4.24 -2.17 2.55
CA GLY A 382 5.33 -1.58 3.31
C GLY A 382 6.21 -2.59 4.05
N TYR A 383 5.75 -3.83 4.29
CA TYR A 383 6.60 -4.92 4.77
C TYR A 383 7.63 -5.36 3.71
N VAL A 384 7.24 -5.37 2.44
CA VAL A 384 8.18 -5.65 1.33
C VAL A 384 9.26 -4.57 1.26
N VAL A 385 8.89 -3.29 1.31
CA VAL A 385 9.85 -2.16 1.34
C VAL A 385 10.79 -2.28 2.54
N ARG A 386 10.24 -2.55 3.74
CA ARG A 386 11.03 -2.74 4.96
C ARG A 386 12.00 -3.92 4.85
N ARG A 387 11.57 -5.09 4.34
CA ARG A 387 12.43 -6.26 4.10
C ARG A 387 13.56 -5.94 3.13
N LEU A 388 13.26 -5.30 2.00
CA LEU A 388 14.26 -4.94 0.99
C LEU A 388 15.31 -3.97 1.55
N ILE A 389 14.89 -2.90 2.25
CA ILE A 389 15.80 -1.96 2.91
C ILE A 389 16.75 -2.70 3.86
N ARG A 390 16.21 -3.56 4.74
CA ARG A 390 16.99 -4.30 5.73
C ARG A 390 18.02 -5.24 5.09
N ARG A 391 17.63 -5.91 4.01
CA ARG A 391 18.51 -6.77 3.21
C ARG A 391 19.64 -5.95 2.57
N VAL A 392 19.37 -4.76 2.00
CA VAL A 392 20.43 -3.86 1.50
C VAL A 392 21.38 -3.43 2.62
N VAL A 393 20.88 -3.02 3.78
CA VAL A 393 21.72 -2.62 4.93
C VAL A 393 22.60 -3.77 5.40
N ARG A 394 22.03 -4.98 5.56
CA ARG A 394 22.79 -6.19 5.91
C ARG A 394 23.90 -6.47 4.89
N MET A 395 23.56 -6.52 3.59
CA MET A 395 24.54 -6.77 2.53
C MET A 395 25.65 -5.73 2.52
N GLY A 396 25.32 -4.44 2.72
CA GLY A 396 26.31 -3.37 2.88
C GLY A 396 27.23 -3.58 4.08
N ARG A 397 26.68 -3.99 5.23
CA ARG A 397 27.45 -4.26 6.45
C ARG A 397 28.35 -5.51 6.30
N LEU A 398 27.92 -6.54 5.55
CA LEU A 398 28.74 -7.71 5.21
C LEU A 398 29.93 -7.35 4.30
N ILE A 399 29.74 -6.51 3.29
CA ILE A 399 30.83 -6.07 2.40
C ILE A 399 31.70 -4.94 2.96
N GLY A 400 31.53 -4.59 4.25
CA GLY A 400 32.39 -3.65 4.97
C GLY A 400 31.94 -2.19 4.98
N ILE A 401 30.79 -1.82 4.37
CA ILE A 401 30.25 -0.45 4.47
C ILE A 401 29.94 -0.15 5.94
N ARG A 402 30.37 1.00 6.43
CA ARG A 402 30.11 1.50 7.80
C ARG A 402 29.76 2.99 7.74
N GLY A 403 28.73 3.37 8.48
CA GLY A 403 28.23 4.75 8.49
C GLY A 403 27.76 5.21 7.10
N ASP A 404 28.06 6.47 6.76
CA ASP A 404 27.81 7.05 5.43
C ASP A 404 28.81 6.64 4.33
N GLY A 405 29.82 5.82 4.65
CA GLY A 405 30.93 5.48 3.75
C GLY A 405 31.93 6.63 3.49
N HIS A 406 31.78 7.76 4.19
CA HIS A 406 32.64 8.95 4.08
C HIS A 406 33.29 9.35 5.41
N GLY A 407 33.09 8.56 6.47
CA GLY A 407 33.79 8.64 7.76
C GLY A 407 32.89 8.96 8.94
N ASN A 408 31.62 9.31 8.73
CA ASN A 408 30.65 9.42 9.80
C ASN A 408 30.04 8.04 10.09
N LEU A 409 30.54 7.37 11.13
CA LEU A 409 30.08 6.03 11.55
C LEU A 409 28.61 5.99 12.00
N GLU A 410 28.05 7.12 12.45
CA GLU A 410 26.63 7.29 12.77
C GLU A 410 25.79 7.71 11.55
N GLY A 411 26.42 7.79 10.37
CA GLY A 411 25.78 8.13 9.11
C GLY A 411 25.02 6.96 8.46
N ALA A 412 24.33 7.28 7.38
CA ALA A 412 23.50 6.37 6.59
C ALA A 412 24.01 6.33 5.13
N PHE A 413 24.24 5.14 4.57
CA PHE A 413 24.73 5.01 3.19
C PHE A 413 23.62 4.87 2.15
N LEU A 414 22.39 4.47 2.53
CA LEU A 414 21.28 4.32 1.59
C LEU A 414 20.90 5.61 0.83
N PRO A 415 20.93 6.82 1.43
CA PRO A 415 20.79 8.08 0.70
C PRO A 415 21.79 8.23 -0.46
N SER A 416 23.04 7.82 -0.23
CA SER A 416 24.15 7.91 -1.19
C SER A 416 23.94 6.98 -2.41
N LEU A 417 23.19 5.89 -2.23
CA LEU A 417 22.75 4.99 -3.31
C LEU A 417 21.47 5.50 -3.99
N ALA A 418 20.51 6.00 -3.21
CA ALA A 418 19.24 6.52 -3.73
C ALA A 418 19.42 7.68 -4.71
N GLU A 419 20.38 8.59 -4.44
CA GLU A 419 20.79 9.65 -5.37
C GLU A 419 21.12 9.13 -6.77
N VAL A 420 21.80 7.98 -6.88
CA VAL A 420 22.13 7.36 -8.17
C VAL A 420 20.87 6.81 -8.84
N VAL A 421 20.00 6.11 -8.11
CA VAL A 421 18.75 5.59 -8.66
C VAL A 421 17.83 6.71 -9.14
N ILE A 422 17.71 7.79 -8.36
CA ILE A 422 16.89 8.96 -8.70
C ILE A 422 17.44 9.62 -9.98
N SER A 423 18.76 9.82 -10.07
CA SER A 423 19.43 10.36 -11.26
C SER A 423 19.18 9.52 -12.52
N LEU A 424 19.28 8.19 -12.42
CA LEU A 424 18.95 7.25 -13.51
C LEU A 424 17.45 7.28 -13.89
N SER A 425 16.57 7.61 -12.95
CA SER A 425 15.11 7.51 -13.11
C SER A 425 14.44 8.80 -13.58
N THR A 426 15.08 9.97 -13.41
CA THR A 426 14.44 11.30 -13.58
C THR A 426 13.80 11.53 -14.95
N GLN A 427 14.34 10.93 -16.02
CA GLN A 427 13.80 11.04 -17.39
C GLN A 427 12.79 9.93 -17.75
N ILE A 428 12.69 8.89 -16.92
CA ILE A 428 11.84 7.70 -17.13
C ILE A 428 10.53 7.86 -16.35
N ASP A 429 10.65 8.24 -15.07
CA ASP A 429 9.56 8.44 -14.13
C ASP A 429 9.81 9.74 -13.33
N PRO A 430 9.26 10.89 -13.79
CA PRO A 430 9.47 12.20 -13.16
C PRO A 430 9.00 12.27 -11.70
N ASP A 431 8.12 11.37 -11.27
CA ASP A 431 7.64 11.33 -9.88
C ASP A 431 8.75 10.91 -8.90
N VAL A 432 9.76 10.17 -9.36
CA VAL A 432 10.90 9.76 -8.53
C VAL A 432 11.72 10.98 -8.07
N GLU A 433 11.98 11.94 -8.97
CA GLU A 433 12.65 13.20 -8.61
C GLU A 433 11.72 14.13 -7.84
N SER A 434 10.41 14.18 -8.15
CA SER A 434 9.46 15.00 -7.39
C SER A 434 9.34 14.55 -5.91
N ARG A 435 9.52 13.26 -5.65
CA ARG A 435 9.46 12.63 -4.31
C ARG A 435 10.83 12.39 -3.66
N ARG A 436 11.93 12.80 -4.32
CA ARG A 436 13.35 12.75 -3.87
C ARG A 436 13.53 12.93 -2.35
N LYS A 437 12.97 13.99 -1.77
CA LYS A 437 13.11 14.31 -0.34
C LYS A 437 12.47 13.26 0.58
N SER A 438 11.33 12.70 0.19
CA SER A 438 10.65 11.64 0.95
C SER A 438 11.41 10.33 0.84
N ILE A 439 11.86 9.98 -0.36
CA ILE A 439 12.64 8.77 -0.64
C ILE A 439 13.92 8.75 0.21
N ILE A 440 14.71 9.83 0.18
CA ILE A 440 15.93 9.97 0.97
C ILE A 440 15.64 9.94 2.48
N GLY A 441 14.61 10.64 2.94
CA GLY A 441 14.25 10.74 4.35
C GLY A 441 13.84 9.41 4.97
N GLU A 442 12.99 8.62 4.29
CA GLU A 442 12.54 7.32 4.81
C GLU A 442 13.64 6.25 4.75
N LEU A 443 14.48 6.27 3.71
CA LEU A 443 15.67 5.41 3.64
C LEU A 443 16.63 5.66 4.79
N GLN A 444 16.97 6.93 5.07
CA GLN A 444 17.81 7.31 6.20
C GLN A 444 17.16 6.90 7.53
N ARG A 445 15.84 7.06 7.68
CA ARG A 445 15.10 6.72 8.90
C ARG A 445 15.13 5.22 9.21
N GLU A 446 14.81 4.37 8.24
CA GLU A 446 14.80 2.91 8.45
C GLU A 446 16.23 2.35 8.56
N GLU A 447 17.23 2.87 7.84
CA GLU A 447 18.63 2.47 8.01
C GLU A 447 19.13 2.75 9.43
N LEU A 448 19.06 4.00 9.89
CA LEU A 448 19.58 4.39 11.21
C LEU A 448 18.88 3.65 12.35
N ARG A 449 17.58 3.37 12.19
CA ARG A 449 16.82 2.53 13.13
C ARG A 449 17.29 1.07 13.09
N PHE A 450 17.47 0.50 11.89
CA PHE A 450 17.77 -0.92 11.74
C PHE A 450 19.21 -1.27 12.14
N VAL A 451 20.19 -0.40 11.89
CA VAL A 451 21.59 -0.64 12.31
C VAL A 451 21.70 -0.88 13.83
N GLN A 452 20.96 -0.12 14.64
CA GLN A 452 20.91 -0.27 16.10
C GLN A 452 20.30 -1.61 16.56
N THR A 453 19.46 -2.22 15.74
CA THR A 453 18.87 -3.55 15.94
C THR A 453 19.80 -4.66 15.45
N LEU A 454 20.38 -4.49 14.27
CA LEU A 454 21.28 -5.43 13.61
C LEU A 454 22.46 -5.79 14.53
N GLU A 455 23.17 -4.77 15.04
CA GLU A 455 24.35 -4.93 15.90
C GLU A 455 24.05 -5.63 17.25
N ARG A 456 22.78 -5.70 17.67
CA ARG A 456 22.36 -6.39 18.89
C ARG A 456 21.89 -7.83 18.64
N GLY A 457 21.24 -8.07 17.50
CA GLY A 457 20.63 -9.38 17.20
C GLY A 457 21.52 -10.32 16.40
N GLU A 458 22.43 -9.84 15.54
CA GLU A 458 23.30 -10.72 14.74
C GLU A 458 24.15 -11.65 15.64
N LYS A 459 24.70 -11.13 16.74
CA LYS A 459 25.51 -11.93 17.68
C LYS A 459 24.70 -13.06 18.35
N LEU A 460 23.48 -12.79 18.79
CA LEU A 460 22.62 -13.80 19.40
C LEU A 460 22.15 -14.83 18.35
N LEU A 461 21.85 -14.37 17.14
CA LEU A 461 21.47 -15.24 16.04
C LEU A 461 22.61 -16.18 15.63
N ASP A 462 23.85 -15.69 15.57
CA ASP A 462 25.04 -16.53 15.33
C ASP A 462 25.21 -17.60 16.43
N GLU A 463 25.06 -17.23 17.71
CA GLU A 463 25.10 -18.16 18.85
C GLU A 463 24.01 -19.25 18.74
N LEU A 464 22.77 -18.86 18.44
CA LEU A 464 21.63 -19.79 18.26
C LEU A 464 21.79 -20.69 17.02
N LEU A 465 22.40 -20.18 15.94
CA LEU A 465 22.65 -20.96 14.72
C LEU A 465 23.75 -22.00 14.94
N ASP A 466 24.82 -21.66 15.67
CA ASP A 466 25.86 -22.62 16.03
C ASP A 466 25.29 -23.72 16.96
N GLU A 467 24.41 -23.38 17.92
CA GLU A 467 23.67 -24.37 18.72
C GLU A 467 22.74 -25.27 17.88
N ALA A 468 22.03 -24.70 16.89
CA ALA A 468 21.17 -25.46 15.96
C ALA A 468 21.98 -26.37 15.01
N LEU A 469 23.21 -25.99 14.68
CA LEU A 469 24.14 -26.80 13.88
C LEU A 469 24.73 -27.96 14.72
N LEU A 470 25.11 -27.70 15.97
CA LEU A 470 25.67 -28.71 16.88
C LEU A 470 24.63 -29.74 17.36
N SER A 471 23.39 -29.32 17.62
CA SER A 471 22.38 -30.17 18.28
C SER A 471 21.76 -31.28 17.40
N ALA A 472 21.79 -31.16 16.06
CA ALA A 472 21.17 -32.13 15.16
C ALA A 472 21.90 -33.49 15.05
N GLY A 473 23.14 -33.58 15.53
CA GLY A 473 24.05 -34.71 15.33
C GLY A 473 23.63 -36.08 15.90
N ASN A 474 22.46 -36.20 16.54
CA ASN A 474 22.02 -37.42 17.24
C ASN A 474 20.72 -38.06 16.72
N ASN A 475 19.94 -37.45 15.81
CA ASN A 475 18.62 -38.01 15.45
C ASN A 475 18.12 -37.74 14.00
N GLY A 476 18.94 -37.16 13.13
CA GLY A 476 18.56 -36.98 11.70
C GLY A 476 17.44 -35.97 11.42
N ASN A 477 17.01 -35.20 12.43
CA ASN A 477 16.18 -34.01 12.22
C ASN A 477 16.95 -32.97 11.40
N LYS A 478 16.23 -32.19 10.59
CA LYS A 478 16.80 -30.98 9.96
C LYS A 478 17.22 -29.98 11.05
N HIS A 479 18.33 -29.28 10.83
CA HIS A 479 18.70 -28.12 11.62
C HIS A 479 17.57 -27.08 11.58
N SER A 480 17.10 -26.62 12.74
CA SER A 480 16.08 -25.57 12.83
C SER A 480 16.29 -24.73 14.08
N LEU A 481 16.18 -23.42 13.94
CA LEU A 481 15.90 -22.53 15.07
C LEU A 481 14.47 -22.81 15.55
N SER A 482 14.23 -22.79 16.87
CA SER A 482 12.87 -22.97 17.39
C SER A 482 12.06 -21.67 17.29
N GLY A 483 10.74 -21.79 17.24
CA GLY A 483 9.86 -20.62 17.23
C GLY A 483 10.03 -19.69 18.42
N LYS A 484 10.54 -20.19 19.55
CA LYS A 484 10.83 -19.40 20.76
C LYS A 484 12.08 -18.55 20.63
N ASP A 485 13.13 -19.08 19.99
CA ASP A 485 14.39 -18.36 19.81
C ASP A 485 14.21 -17.23 18.78
N VAL A 486 13.42 -17.53 17.74
CA VAL A 486 12.99 -16.57 16.71
C VAL A 486 12.06 -15.51 17.30
N PHE A 487 11.16 -15.89 18.22
CA PHE A 487 10.33 -14.94 18.97
C PHE A 487 11.17 -14.08 19.92
N LEU A 488 12.16 -14.65 20.61
CA LEU A 488 13.08 -13.91 21.49
C LEU A 488 13.88 -12.86 20.71
N LEU A 489 14.44 -13.25 19.56
CA LEU A 489 15.11 -12.34 18.62
C LEU A 489 14.20 -11.19 18.19
N TYR A 490 12.96 -11.51 17.78
CA TYR A 490 11.98 -10.54 17.32
C TYR A 490 11.49 -9.58 18.42
N ASP A 491 11.08 -10.10 19.58
CA ASP A 491 10.43 -9.33 20.64
C ASP A 491 11.42 -8.57 21.52
N THR A 492 12.43 -9.27 22.06
CA THR A 492 13.38 -8.69 23.02
C THR A 492 14.51 -7.92 22.33
N TYR A 493 14.98 -8.37 21.16
CA TYR A 493 16.08 -7.73 20.43
C TYR A 493 15.61 -6.89 19.23
N GLY A 494 14.32 -6.96 18.88
CA GLY A 494 13.75 -6.26 17.71
C GLY A 494 14.17 -6.86 16.36
N PHE A 495 14.90 -7.99 16.37
CA PHE A 495 15.60 -8.51 15.21
C PHE A 495 14.62 -9.19 14.24
N PRO A 496 14.60 -8.84 12.94
CA PRO A 496 13.44 -9.15 12.13
C PRO A 496 13.40 -10.61 11.67
N VAL A 497 12.22 -11.24 11.78
CA VAL A 497 12.02 -12.64 11.39
C VAL A 497 12.37 -12.91 9.92
N GLU A 498 12.17 -11.94 9.02
CA GLU A 498 12.62 -12.05 7.62
C GLU A 498 14.14 -12.15 7.46
N ILE A 499 14.91 -11.49 8.34
CA ILE A 499 16.38 -11.52 8.33
C ILE A 499 16.88 -12.75 9.09
N THR A 500 16.21 -13.17 10.16
CA THR A 500 16.47 -14.45 10.84
C THR A 500 16.35 -15.63 9.88
N ALA A 501 15.26 -15.70 9.11
CA ALA A 501 15.04 -16.79 8.16
C ALA A 501 16.04 -16.79 6.98
N GLU A 502 16.43 -15.61 6.50
CA GLU A 502 17.46 -15.43 5.46
C GLU A 502 18.83 -15.94 5.93
N ILE A 503 19.30 -15.48 7.10
CA ILE A 503 20.60 -15.88 7.67
C ILE A 503 20.61 -17.37 8.03
N ALA A 504 19.51 -17.90 8.59
CA ALA A 504 19.41 -19.32 8.89
C ALA A 504 19.51 -20.16 7.61
N GLY A 505 18.78 -19.79 6.57
CA GLY A 505 18.81 -20.46 5.26
C GLY A 505 20.19 -20.46 4.62
N GLU A 506 20.94 -19.35 4.72
CA GLU A 506 22.34 -19.25 4.25
C GLU A 506 23.29 -20.20 5.00
N ARG A 507 23.00 -20.57 6.25
CA ARG A 507 23.72 -21.60 7.02
C ARG A 507 23.12 -23.01 6.90
N GLY A 508 22.09 -23.21 6.07
CA GLY A 508 21.39 -24.50 5.93
C GLY A 508 20.46 -24.86 7.09
N VAL A 509 20.11 -23.88 7.94
CA VAL A 509 19.23 -24.01 9.10
C VAL A 509 17.83 -23.50 8.74
N THR A 510 16.79 -24.22 9.16
CA THR A 510 15.39 -23.80 8.96
C THR A 510 14.87 -22.97 10.14
N VAL A 511 13.70 -22.34 9.98
CA VAL A 511 13.03 -21.56 11.04
C VAL A 511 11.64 -22.15 11.29
N ASP A 512 11.35 -22.47 12.54
CA ASP A 512 10.00 -22.88 12.97
C ASP A 512 9.05 -21.68 13.03
N MET A 513 8.55 -21.30 11.85
CA MET A 513 7.54 -20.25 11.67
C MET A 513 6.20 -20.58 12.36
N MET A 514 5.90 -21.85 12.62
CA MET A 514 4.67 -22.25 13.33
C MET A 514 4.80 -21.97 14.83
N GLY A 515 5.90 -22.38 15.46
CA GLY A 515 6.20 -22.03 16.85
C GLY A 515 6.31 -20.52 17.05
N PHE A 516 6.93 -19.78 16.11
CA PHE A 516 6.97 -18.31 16.16
C PHE A 516 5.56 -17.71 16.13
N SER A 517 4.69 -18.21 15.24
CA SER A 517 3.29 -17.78 15.16
C SER A 517 2.50 -18.11 16.43
N ILE A 518 2.79 -19.24 17.09
CA ILE A 518 2.21 -19.63 18.37
C ILE A 518 2.64 -18.65 19.47
N GLU A 519 3.91 -18.28 19.58
CA GLU A 519 4.37 -17.34 20.62
C GLU A 519 3.90 -15.90 20.36
N MET A 520 3.82 -15.46 19.09
CA MET A 520 3.17 -14.19 18.71
C MET A 520 1.70 -14.16 19.14
N GLU A 521 0.95 -15.24 18.94
CA GLU A 521 -0.45 -15.33 19.35
C GLU A 521 -0.58 -15.54 20.88
N ASN A 522 0.39 -16.15 21.56
CA ASN A 522 0.46 -16.20 23.03
C ASN A 522 0.68 -14.79 23.62
N GLN A 523 1.61 -14.01 23.08
CA GLN A 523 1.84 -12.61 23.45
C GLN A 523 0.56 -11.80 23.23
N ARG A 524 -0.08 -11.93 22.06
CA ARG A 524 -1.36 -11.28 21.75
C ARG A 524 -2.45 -11.66 22.75
N LYS A 525 -2.59 -12.94 23.08
CA LYS A 525 -3.56 -13.43 24.08
C LYS A 525 -3.26 -12.91 25.48
N GLN A 526 -2.00 -12.76 25.88
CA GLN A 526 -1.62 -12.16 27.16
C GLN A 526 -1.97 -10.66 27.18
N SER A 527 -1.64 -9.91 26.11
CA SER A 527 -2.03 -8.51 25.95
C SER A 527 -3.55 -8.32 25.94
N GLN A 528 -4.29 -9.26 25.34
CA GLN A 528 -5.76 -9.25 25.32
C GLN A 528 -6.37 -9.71 26.64
N ALA A 529 -5.78 -10.66 27.36
CA ALA A 529 -6.24 -11.06 28.70
C ALA A 529 -6.06 -9.93 29.74
N ALA A 530 -5.07 -9.05 29.53
CA ALA A 530 -4.91 -7.79 30.25
C ALA A 530 -5.94 -6.69 29.86
N HIS A 531 -6.91 -7.01 29.00
CA HIS A 531 -8.06 -6.14 28.65
C HIS A 531 -9.42 -6.86 28.79
N ASN A 532 -9.47 -8.17 28.51
CA ASN A 532 -10.69 -8.97 28.46
C ASN A 532 -10.78 -9.91 29.67
N VAL A 533 -11.05 -9.34 30.85
CA VAL A 533 -11.78 -10.08 31.88
C VAL A 533 -13.26 -10.01 31.48
N VAL A 534 -13.89 -11.17 31.26
CA VAL A 534 -15.25 -11.37 30.70
C VAL A 534 -15.42 -11.04 29.20
N LYS A 535 -15.37 -12.09 28.36
CA LYS A 535 -16.28 -12.32 27.21
C LYS A 535 -16.19 -13.82 26.86
N LEU A 536 -17.31 -14.55 26.91
CA LEU A 536 -17.35 -16.03 26.79
C LEU A 536 -18.58 -16.48 25.99
N SER A 537 -18.42 -17.58 25.22
CA SER A 537 -19.48 -18.36 24.55
C SER A 537 -20.48 -17.59 23.66
N VAL A 538 -20.10 -17.32 22.41
CA VAL A 538 -21.05 -17.14 21.29
C VAL A 538 -21.23 -18.51 20.62
N GLY A 539 -22.47 -18.96 20.46
CA GLY A 539 -22.79 -20.24 19.81
C GLY A 539 -24.27 -20.43 19.48
N ASN A 540 -25.14 -20.24 20.48
CA ASN A 540 -26.59 -20.48 20.34
C ASN A 540 -27.42 -19.23 19.94
N GLU A 541 -26.83 -18.02 19.96
CA GLU A 541 -27.51 -16.77 19.57
C GLU A 541 -28.13 -16.83 18.15
N ILE A 542 -27.47 -17.55 17.22
CA ILE A 542 -27.68 -17.46 15.76
C ILE A 542 -29.07 -17.97 15.30
N GLU A 543 -29.69 -18.91 16.00
CA GLU A 543 -30.98 -19.48 15.54
C GLU A 543 -32.18 -18.60 15.88
N ILE A 544 -32.18 -17.97 17.07
CA ILE A 544 -33.29 -17.11 17.52
C ILE A 544 -33.25 -15.76 16.81
N VAL A 545 -32.05 -15.20 16.60
CA VAL A 545 -31.86 -13.93 15.88
C VAL A 545 -32.39 -13.99 14.43
N LYS A 546 -32.38 -15.17 13.78
CA LYS A 546 -32.99 -15.38 12.45
C LYS A 546 -34.53 -15.33 12.43
N SER A 547 -35.19 -15.40 13.59
CA SER A 547 -36.65 -15.47 13.69
C SER A 547 -37.33 -14.16 14.11
N ILE A 548 -36.53 -13.14 14.44
CA ILE A 548 -36.96 -11.85 14.97
C ILE A 548 -36.68 -10.77 13.91
N PRO A 549 -37.59 -9.78 13.69
CA PRO A 549 -37.33 -8.68 12.77
C PRO A 549 -36.31 -7.68 13.34
N ASP A 550 -35.70 -6.88 12.46
CA ASP A 550 -34.77 -5.81 12.83
C ASP A 550 -35.33 -4.85 13.89
N THR A 551 -34.47 -4.37 14.79
CA THR A 551 -34.83 -3.40 15.83
C THR A 551 -34.85 -1.98 15.24
N GLU A 552 -35.91 -1.21 15.49
CA GLU A 552 -36.01 0.21 15.18
C GLU A 552 -35.14 1.04 16.16
N PHE A 553 -34.11 1.73 15.64
CA PHE A 553 -33.23 2.55 16.48
C PHE A 553 -33.73 4.00 16.59
N LEU A 554 -34.13 4.40 17.80
CA LEU A 554 -34.69 5.71 18.14
C LEU A 554 -33.68 6.66 18.82
N GLY A 555 -32.45 6.18 19.06
CA GLY A 555 -31.45 6.86 19.89
C GLY A 555 -30.83 8.12 19.29
N TYR A 556 -31.19 8.50 18.06
CA TYR A 556 -30.83 9.79 17.48
C TYR A 556 -31.63 10.93 18.13
N ASP A 557 -32.95 10.78 18.20
CA ASP A 557 -33.90 11.81 18.64
C ASP A 557 -34.26 11.72 20.14
N SER A 558 -34.28 10.52 20.71
CA SER A 558 -34.68 10.29 22.11
C SER A 558 -33.70 9.42 22.90
N LEU A 559 -33.69 9.60 24.22
CA LEU A 559 -33.02 8.71 25.18
C LEU A 559 -34.01 7.81 25.93
N PHE A 560 -35.31 7.96 25.65
CA PHE A 560 -36.41 7.22 26.26
C PHE A 560 -37.35 6.70 25.16
N ALA A 561 -37.77 5.44 25.25
CA ALA A 561 -38.86 4.91 24.42
C ALA A 561 -39.53 3.72 25.11
N THR A 562 -40.84 3.59 24.95
CA THR A 562 -41.57 2.36 25.28
C THR A 562 -41.41 1.36 24.14
N ALA A 563 -41.10 0.10 24.46
CA ALA A 563 -40.77 -0.97 23.52
C ALA A 563 -41.43 -2.29 23.94
N VAL A 564 -41.39 -3.30 23.07
CA VAL A 564 -41.90 -4.65 23.34
C VAL A 564 -40.77 -5.67 23.29
N VAL A 565 -40.65 -6.49 24.34
CA VAL A 565 -39.69 -7.60 24.42
C VAL A 565 -40.02 -8.66 23.36
N LYS A 566 -39.09 -8.91 22.44
CA LYS A 566 -39.21 -9.91 21.36
C LYS A 566 -38.45 -11.21 21.64
N GLY A 567 -37.46 -11.17 22.52
CA GLY A 567 -36.72 -12.35 22.95
C GLY A 567 -35.93 -12.09 24.24
N LEU A 568 -35.73 -13.16 25.00
CA LEU A 568 -34.88 -13.19 26.19
C LEU A 568 -33.90 -14.36 26.06
N LEU A 569 -32.64 -14.12 26.37
CA LEU A 569 -31.57 -15.12 26.36
C LEU A 569 -30.91 -15.18 27.75
N VAL A 570 -30.60 -16.38 28.22
CA VAL A 570 -29.77 -16.61 29.42
C VAL A 570 -28.70 -17.63 29.07
N ASN A 571 -27.43 -17.29 29.27
CA ASN A 571 -26.27 -18.07 28.80
C ASN A 571 -26.38 -18.47 27.31
N GLY A 572 -26.85 -17.54 26.46
CA GLY A 572 -27.07 -17.75 25.03
C GLY A 572 -28.28 -18.64 24.66
N ASN A 573 -29.07 -19.13 25.62
CA ASN A 573 -30.22 -20.02 25.37
C ASN A 573 -31.55 -19.26 25.52
N PRO A 574 -32.56 -19.52 24.66
CA PRO A 574 -33.83 -18.80 24.68
C PRO A 574 -34.73 -19.21 25.84
N VAL A 575 -35.39 -18.22 26.44
CA VAL A 575 -36.30 -18.40 27.56
C VAL A 575 -37.51 -17.48 27.43
N ASN A 576 -38.68 -17.92 27.91
CA ASN A 576 -39.90 -17.10 27.87
C ASN A 576 -40.01 -16.13 29.05
N LYS A 577 -39.28 -16.38 30.14
CA LYS A 577 -39.28 -15.60 31.39
C LYS A 577 -37.90 -15.61 32.05
N VAL A 578 -37.50 -14.48 32.64
CA VAL A 578 -36.32 -14.37 33.51
C VAL A 578 -36.66 -13.60 34.79
N SER A 579 -36.06 -13.99 35.91
CA SER A 579 -36.33 -13.47 37.25
C SER A 579 -35.14 -12.71 37.84
N GLU A 580 -35.42 -11.90 38.87
CA GLU A 580 -34.47 -11.16 39.71
C GLU A 580 -33.18 -11.91 40.04
N GLY A 581 -32.05 -11.19 40.01
CA GLY A 581 -30.72 -11.72 40.27
C GLY A 581 -30.03 -12.38 39.05
N SER A 582 -30.76 -12.62 37.96
CA SER A 582 -30.20 -13.21 36.73
C SER A 582 -29.53 -12.17 35.84
N GLU A 583 -28.40 -12.53 35.23
CA GLU A 583 -27.96 -11.91 33.98
C GLU A 583 -28.86 -12.34 32.82
N VAL A 584 -29.10 -11.43 31.88
CA VAL A 584 -30.05 -11.61 30.78
C VAL A 584 -29.62 -10.79 29.57
N GLU A 585 -29.94 -11.30 28.39
CA GLU A 585 -29.84 -10.55 27.14
C GLU A 585 -31.24 -10.36 26.54
N ILE A 586 -31.56 -9.13 26.15
CA ILE A 586 -32.92 -8.71 25.83
C ILE A 586 -32.97 -8.14 24.41
N LEU A 587 -33.89 -8.67 23.61
CA LEU A 587 -34.17 -8.24 22.24
C LEU A 587 -35.48 -7.45 22.23
N LEU A 588 -35.46 -6.23 21.68
CA LEU A 588 -36.59 -5.30 21.63
C LEU A 588 -37.00 -5.03 20.17
N ASP A 589 -38.26 -4.63 19.95
CA ASP A 589 -38.73 -4.16 18.63
C ASP A 589 -38.17 -2.78 18.26
N ARG A 590 -37.95 -1.93 19.26
CA ARG A 590 -37.34 -0.62 19.13
C ARG A 590 -36.47 -0.29 20.35
N THR A 591 -35.48 0.58 20.20
CA THR A 591 -34.64 0.98 21.33
C THR A 591 -34.04 2.39 21.18
N PRO A 592 -33.94 3.16 22.28
CA PRO A 592 -33.13 4.38 22.31
C PRO A 592 -31.63 4.09 22.51
N PHE A 593 -31.24 2.87 22.91
CA PHE A 593 -29.85 2.50 23.22
C PHE A 593 -29.01 2.32 21.94
N TYR A 594 -27.88 3.00 21.86
CA TYR A 594 -26.86 2.79 20.84
C TYR A 594 -26.10 1.50 21.15
N ALA A 595 -25.95 0.65 20.15
CA ALA A 595 -25.15 -0.58 20.25
C ALA A 595 -23.72 -0.36 19.74
N GLU A 596 -22.73 -1.05 20.33
CA GLU A 596 -21.31 -0.90 20.01
C GLU A 596 -21.06 -0.89 18.48
N SER A 597 -20.50 0.22 17.97
CA SER A 597 -20.31 0.47 16.54
C SER A 597 -19.47 1.72 16.29
N GLY A 598 -18.68 1.73 15.21
CA GLY A 598 -17.86 2.88 14.82
C GLY A 598 -16.78 3.23 15.85
N GLY A 599 -16.31 2.25 16.63
CA GLY A 599 -15.40 2.45 17.76
C GLY A 599 -16.06 3.02 19.03
N GLN A 600 -17.34 3.40 19.00
CA GLN A 600 -18.08 3.83 20.18
C GLN A 600 -18.71 2.64 20.92
N VAL A 601 -18.55 2.63 22.24
CA VAL A 601 -19.16 1.65 23.15
C VAL A 601 -20.70 1.67 23.10
N GLY A 602 -21.32 0.54 23.44
CA GLY A 602 -22.77 0.48 23.66
C GLY A 602 -23.21 1.34 24.86
N ASP A 603 -24.47 1.77 24.89
CA ASP A 603 -25.01 2.58 26.00
C ASP A 603 -25.31 1.77 27.27
N ASN A 604 -25.17 2.43 28.42
CA ASN A 604 -25.67 1.95 29.70
C ASN A 604 -26.98 2.67 30.08
N GLY A 605 -27.79 2.03 30.92
CA GLY A 605 -29.09 2.58 31.33
C GLY A 605 -29.96 1.53 32.01
N PHE A 606 -31.28 1.73 31.93
CA PHE A 606 -32.26 0.86 32.57
C PHE A 606 -33.45 0.56 31.67
N LEU A 607 -34.07 -0.61 31.88
CA LEU A 607 -35.40 -0.95 31.38
C LEU A 607 -36.36 -1.14 32.56
N TYR A 608 -37.59 -0.66 32.44
CA TYR A 608 -38.60 -0.68 33.50
C TYR A 608 -39.93 -1.27 33.01
N LEU A 609 -40.52 -2.19 33.79
CA LEU A 609 -41.95 -2.53 33.63
C LEU A 609 -42.76 -1.83 34.72
N ASN A 610 -43.89 -1.23 34.33
CA ASN A 610 -44.82 -0.57 35.23
C ASN A 610 -46.08 -1.44 35.43
N GLY A 611 -46.47 -1.68 36.68
CA GLY A 611 -47.63 -2.50 37.03
C GLY A 611 -48.88 -1.69 37.35
N GLY A 612 -49.98 -2.00 36.65
CA GLY A 612 -51.33 -1.50 36.94
C GLY A 612 -51.55 0.00 36.70
N GLU A 613 -52.76 0.48 37.02
CA GLU A 613 -53.14 1.90 36.87
C GLU A 613 -52.26 2.84 37.74
N ASP A 614 -51.73 2.33 38.85
CA ASP A 614 -50.81 2.99 39.78
C ASP A 614 -49.42 3.32 39.20
N ARG A 615 -49.06 2.77 38.03
CA ARG A 615 -47.73 2.93 37.37
C ARG A 615 -46.51 2.67 38.27
N LYS A 616 -46.63 1.82 39.28
CA LYS A 616 -45.48 1.43 40.13
C LYS A 616 -44.53 0.54 39.34
N GLN A 617 -43.23 0.83 39.39
CA GLN A 617 -42.23 -0.03 38.76
C GLN A 617 -42.23 -1.40 39.44
N THR A 618 -42.62 -2.44 38.68
CA THR A 618 -42.70 -3.83 39.15
C THR A 618 -41.48 -4.65 38.74
N THR A 619 -40.67 -4.17 37.81
CA THR A 619 -39.41 -4.81 37.40
C THR A 619 -38.42 -3.75 36.94
N VAL A 620 -37.17 -3.91 37.34
CA VAL A 620 -36.05 -3.01 37.03
C VAL A 620 -34.90 -3.84 36.49
N ILE A 621 -34.42 -3.50 35.30
CA ILE A 621 -33.30 -4.17 34.63
C ILE A 621 -32.22 -3.14 34.38
N GLU A 622 -30.99 -3.41 34.84
CA GLU A 622 -29.83 -2.56 34.55
C GLU A 622 -29.14 -3.08 33.30
N ILE A 623 -28.97 -2.21 32.30
CA ILE A 623 -28.29 -2.51 31.03
C ILE A 623 -26.88 -1.95 31.11
N ASN A 624 -25.89 -2.82 30.90
CA ASN A 624 -24.47 -2.52 31.08
C ASN A 624 -23.63 -2.62 29.80
N ASP A 625 -24.16 -3.24 28.75
CA ASP A 625 -23.61 -3.32 27.40
C ASP A 625 -24.76 -3.49 26.39
N VAL A 626 -24.60 -2.97 25.17
CA VAL A 626 -25.54 -3.19 24.05
C VAL A 626 -24.73 -3.47 22.79
N GLN A 627 -25.01 -4.61 22.17
CA GLN A 627 -24.24 -5.16 21.04
C GLN A 627 -25.15 -5.37 19.82
N LYS A 628 -24.58 -5.39 18.61
CA LYS A 628 -25.31 -5.77 17.38
C LYS A 628 -25.08 -7.24 17.08
N SER A 629 -26.15 -7.97 16.73
CA SER A 629 -26.06 -9.33 16.16
C SER A 629 -26.33 -9.31 14.65
N LEU A 630 -26.56 -10.48 14.05
CA LEU A 630 -26.93 -10.63 12.64
C LEU A 630 -28.18 -9.78 12.30
N GLY A 631 -28.14 -9.05 11.19
CA GLY A 631 -29.16 -8.06 10.81
C GLY A 631 -28.92 -6.70 11.46
N ASN A 632 -30.00 -6.00 11.82
CA ASN A 632 -29.99 -4.77 12.62
C ASN A 632 -30.69 -5.03 13.98
N ILE A 633 -30.33 -6.14 14.64
CA ILE A 633 -30.91 -6.57 15.91
C ILE A 633 -30.00 -6.14 17.07
N PHE A 634 -30.59 -5.44 18.04
CA PHE A 634 -29.89 -4.87 19.19
C PHE A 634 -30.03 -5.77 20.42
N VAL A 635 -28.91 -6.28 20.92
CA VAL A 635 -28.81 -7.19 22.05
C VAL A 635 -28.44 -6.39 23.30
N HIS A 636 -29.40 -6.17 24.19
CA HIS A 636 -29.20 -5.42 25.44
C HIS A 636 -28.78 -6.41 26.53
N LYS A 637 -27.52 -6.37 26.96
CA LYS A 637 -26.97 -7.28 27.99
C LYS A 637 -27.01 -6.56 29.35
N GLY A 638 -27.41 -7.28 30.40
CA GLY A 638 -27.72 -6.66 31.69
C GLY A 638 -28.14 -7.62 32.79
N THR A 639 -28.60 -7.07 33.92
CA THR A 639 -29.01 -7.81 35.12
C THR A 639 -30.38 -7.38 35.60
N ILE A 640 -31.27 -8.33 35.93
CA ILE A 640 -32.56 -8.00 36.56
C ILE A 640 -32.32 -7.67 38.04
N ARG A 641 -32.46 -6.39 38.38
CA ARG A 641 -32.26 -5.86 39.74
C ARG A 641 -33.49 -6.02 40.62
N GLN A 642 -34.68 -6.08 40.02
CA GLN A 642 -35.94 -6.30 40.73
C GLN A 642 -36.94 -6.98 39.80
N GLY A 643 -37.73 -7.96 40.29
CA GLY A 643 -38.91 -8.49 39.59
C GLY A 643 -38.65 -9.58 38.55
N SER A 644 -39.37 -9.57 37.43
CA SER A 644 -39.24 -10.57 36.36
C SER A 644 -39.79 -10.04 35.03
N VAL A 645 -39.14 -10.37 33.91
CA VAL A 645 -39.56 -10.00 32.56
C VAL A 645 -39.93 -11.24 31.74
N GLU A 646 -40.95 -11.10 30.89
CA GLU A 646 -41.44 -12.14 29.96
C GLU A 646 -41.42 -11.63 28.51
N VAL A 647 -41.29 -12.56 27.56
CA VAL A 647 -41.40 -12.25 26.12
C VAL A 647 -42.81 -11.74 25.81
N GLY A 648 -42.91 -10.65 25.04
CA GLY A 648 -44.15 -9.97 24.74
C GLY A 648 -44.57 -8.89 25.75
N ASN A 649 -43.81 -8.67 26.83
CA ASN A 649 -44.05 -7.53 27.73
C ASN A 649 -43.73 -6.20 27.06
N GLU A 650 -44.52 -5.17 27.41
CA GLU A 650 -44.21 -3.77 27.14
C GLU A 650 -43.29 -3.21 28.25
N ILE A 651 -42.27 -2.44 27.87
CA ILE A 651 -41.17 -2.02 28.74
C ILE A 651 -40.67 -0.62 28.37
N ASP A 652 -40.45 0.23 29.37
CA ASP A 652 -39.87 1.58 29.17
C ASP A 652 -38.34 1.50 29.19
N ALA A 653 -37.70 1.81 28.06
CA ALA A 653 -36.26 1.84 27.89
C ALA A 653 -35.70 3.25 28.13
N SER A 654 -34.65 3.36 28.94
CA SER A 654 -34.07 4.64 29.42
C SER A 654 -32.54 4.61 29.41
N VAL A 655 -31.90 5.33 28.49
CA VAL A 655 -30.44 5.50 28.41
C VAL A 655 -29.93 6.51 29.46
N ASP A 656 -28.75 6.29 30.05
CA ASP A 656 -28.11 7.28 30.92
C ASP A 656 -27.69 8.54 30.12
N PRO A 657 -28.27 9.72 30.41
CA PRO A 657 -28.03 10.93 29.62
C PRO A 657 -26.66 11.57 29.87
N LYS A 658 -25.99 11.23 30.98
CA LYS A 658 -24.65 11.71 31.31
C LYS A 658 -23.59 10.89 30.56
N LEU A 659 -23.71 9.56 30.58
CA LEU A 659 -22.82 8.65 29.86
C LEU A 659 -22.94 8.86 28.34
N ARG A 660 -24.16 8.89 27.79
CA ARG A 660 -24.38 9.21 26.37
C ARG A 660 -23.80 10.58 25.97
N ARG A 661 -23.86 11.58 26.85
CA ARG A 661 -23.26 12.91 26.59
C ARG A 661 -21.74 12.85 26.53
N GLY A 662 -21.10 12.04 27.38
CA GLY A 662 -19.66 11.76 27.31
C GLY A 662 -19.27 11.13 25.98
N ALA A 663 -19.94 10.03 25.61
CA ALA A 663 -19.72 9.36 24.32
C ALA A 663 -19.92 10.30 23.12
N LYS A 664 -21.03 11.06 23.05
CA LYS A 664 -21.27 12.04 21.97
C LYS A 664 -20.19 13.14 21.90
N ALA A 665 -19.65 13.59 23.04
CA ALA A 665 -18.57 14.57 23.07
C ALA A 665 -17.25 13.99 22.55
N HIS A 666 -16.88 12.78 23.00
CA HIS A 666 -15.68 12.07 22.53
C HIS A 666 -15.76 11.66 21.05
N HIS A 667 -16.94 11.29 20.55
CA HIS A 667 -17.20 11.04 19.13
C HIS A 667 -16.93 12.31 18.30
N THR A 668 -17.49 13.45 18.72
CA THR A 668 -17.26 14.74 18.04
C THR A 668 -15.78 15.14 18.09
N ALA A 669 -15.11 14.95 19.23
CA ALA A 669 -13.70 15.22 19.40
C ALA A 669 -12.80 14.33 18.53
N THR A 670 -13.26 13.13 18.13
CA THR A 670 -12.54 12.23 17.22
C THR A 670 -12.40 12.86 15.82
N HIS A 671 -13.50 13.39 15.26
CA HIS A 671 -13.48 14.10 13.97
C HIS A 671 -12.62 15.37 14.01
N LEU A 672 -12.69 16.12 15.12
CA LEU A 672 -11.83 17.30 15.32
C LEU A 672 -10.35 16.90 15.41
N LEU A 673 -10.02 15.81 16.10
CA LEU A 673 -8.65 15.31 16.21
C LEU A 673 -8.09 14.84 14.86
N GLN A 674 -8.87 14.09 14.06
CA GLN A 674 -8.47 13.74 12.69
C GLN A 674 -8.23 14.99 11.82
N SER A 675 -9.12 15.99 11.92
CA SER A 675 -8.99 17.25 11.19
C SER A 675 -7.76 18.06 11.61
N ALA A 676 -7.44 18.09 12.90
CA ALA A 676 -6.27 18.79 13.45
C ALA A 676 -4.96 18.09 13.08
N LEU A 677 -4.92 16.76 13.16
CA LEU A 677 -3.80 15.94 12.71
C LEU A 677 -3.50 16.19 11.22
N LYS A 678 -4.51 16.12 10.34
CA LYS A 678 -4.33 16.44 8.91
C LYS A 678 -3.84 17.87 8.65
N SER A 679 -4.22 18.82 9.50
CA SER A 679 -3.83 20.23 9.38
C SER A 679 -2.43 20.56 9.94
N VAL A 680 -1.89 19.72 10.82
CA VAL A 680 -0.59 19.93 11.48
C VAL A 680 0.51 19.02 10.93
N VAL A 681 0.16 17.76 10.66
CA VAL A 681 1.09 16.66 10.41
C VAL A 681 1.21 16.35 8.92
N GLY A 682 0.07 16.24 8.22
CA GLY A 682 0.01 15.95 6.79
C GLY A 682 -1.34 15.35 6.37
N SER A 683 -1.77 15.64 5.14
CA SER A 683 -3.06 15.21 4.54
C SER A 683 -3.30 13.70 4.55
N GLU A 684 -2.21 12.95 4.45
CA GLU A 684 -2.08 11.50 4.44
C GLU A 684 -2.32 10.84 5.80
N THR A 685 -2.39 11.63 6.88
CA THR A 685 -2.66 11.12 8.23
C THR A 685 -4.08 10.57 8.31
N SER A 686 -4.24 9.26 8.47
CA SER A 686 -5.54 8.58 8.53
C SER A 686 -5.72 7.76 9.81
N GLN A 687 -6.97 7.67 10.30
CA GLN A 687 -7.36 6.74 11.37
C GLN A 687 -6.92 5.30 11.04
N ALA A 688 -6.19 4.69 11.97
CA ALA A 688 -5.83 3.27 12.02
C ALA A 688 -6.62 2.52 13.10
N GLY A 689 -7.19 3.24 14.08
CA GLY A 689 -8.06 2.70 15.13
C GLY A 689 -8.71 3.81 15.94
N SER A 690 -9.82 3.49 16.60
CA SER A 690 -10.52 4.44 17.48
C SER A 690 -11.25 3.70 18.60
N LEU A 691 -11.33 4.34 19.77
CA LEU A 691 -12.18 3.93 20.91
C LEU A 691 -12.84 5.18 21.48
N VAL A 692 -14.17 5.21 21.50
CA VAL A 692 -14.98 6.28 22.07
C VAL A 692 -15.76 5.71 23.27
N ALA A 693 -15.23 5.94 24.46
CA ALA A 693 -15.83 5.52 25.73
C ALA A 693 -16.52 6.71 26.44
N PHE A 694 -17.20 6.46 27.55
CA PHE A 694 -17.88 7.53 28.31
C PHE A 694 -16.92 8.50 29.01
N ASP A 695 -15.74 8.03 29.39
CA ASP A 695 -14.74 8.72 30.20
C ASP A 695 -13.50 9.19 29.40
N ARG A 696 -13.23 8.58 28.25
CA ARG A 696 -12.06 8.84 27.41
C ARG A 696 -12.29 8.58 25.93
N LEU A 697 -11.41 9.11 25.08
CA LEU A 697 -11.25 8.70 23.68
C LEU A 697 -9.81 8.21 23.43
N ARG A 698 -9.64 7.24 22.53
CA ARG A 698 -8.35 6.86 21.94
C ARG A 698 -8.46 6.99 20.42
N PHE A 699 -7.45 7.57 19.77
CA PHE A 699 -7.38 7.69 18.32
C PHE A 699 -6.00 7.26 17.86
N ASP A 700 -5.94 6.16 17.13
CA ASP A 700 -4.71 5.58 16.60
C ASP A 700 -4.58 6.00 15.13
N PHE A 701 -3.42 6.46 14.71
CA PHE A 701 -3.16 6.93 13.35
C PHE A 701 -1.77 6.52 12.88
N ASN A 702 -1.62 6.34 11.57
CA ASN A 702 -0.32 6.00 10.98
C ASN A 702 0.53 7.27 10.80
N PHE A 703 1.65 7.36 11.51
CA PHE A 703 2.67 8.40 11.29
C PHE A 703 4.08 7.85 11.53
N HIS A 704 5.07 8.38 10.82
CA HIS A 704 6.42 7.81 10.73
C HIS A 704 7.31 8.02 11.98
N ARG A 705 6.81 8.75 12.98
CA ARG A 705 7.49 9.10 14.24
C ARG A 705 6.47 9.50 15.31
N SER A 706 6.93 9.71 16.54
CA SER A 706 6.16 10.46 17.55
C SER A 706 5.96 11.91 17.13
N LEU A 707 4.82 12.49 17.50
CA LEU A 707 4.60 13.94 17.45
C LEU A 707 5.58 14.66 18.38
N SER A 708 6.00 15.88 18.00
CA SER A 708 6.75 16.77 18.88
C SER A 708 5.82 17.45 19.91
N GLU A 709 6.39 18.01 20.97
CA GLU A 709 5.62 18.80 21.94
C GLU A 709 4.94 20.01 21.28
N GLU A 710 5.59 20.66 20.32
CA GLU A 710 5.02 21.77 19.55
C GLU A 710 3.84 21.32 18.67
N GLU A 711 3.94 20.17 18.02
CA GLU A 711 2.85 19.59 17.23
C GLU A 711 1.66 19.21 18.12
N LEU A 712 1.91 18.60 19.28
CA LEU A 712 0.88 18.27 20.27
C LEU A 712 0.15 19.54 20.76
N MET A 713 0.89 20.56 21.20
CA MET A 713 0.30 21.85 21.61
C MET A 713 -0.51 22.50 20.48
N LYS A 714 -0.05 22.41 19.24
CA LYS A 714 -0.74 22.98 18.06
C LYS A 714 -2.03 22.20 17.72
N ILE A 715 -2.02 20.87 17.82
CA ILE A 715 -3.20 20.01 17.66
C ILE A 715 -4.22 20.32 18.76
N GLU A 716 -3.80 20.34 20.02
CA GLU A 716 -4.65 20.68 21.16
C GLU A 716 -5.25 22.09 21.03
N SER A 717 -4.44 23.07 20.59
CA SER A 717 -4.89 24.44 20.37
C SER A 717 -5.95 24.53 19.27
N LEU A 718 -5.77 23.84 18.13
CA LEU A 718 -6.75 23.80 17.05
C LEU A 718 -8.08 23.15 17.49
N VAL A 719 -8.03 21.99 18.16
CA VAL A 719 -9.24 21.31 18.65
C VAL A 719 -9.99 22.19 19.65
N ASN A 720 -9.30 22.80 20.63
CA ASN A 720 -9.92 23.71 21.58
C ASN A 720 -10.45 25.00 20.92
N GLN A 721 -9.77 25.52 19.88
CA GLN A 721 -10.26 26.66 19.11
C GLN A 721 -11.57 26.31 18.36
N TRP A 722 -11.65 25.14 17.74
CA TRP A 722 -12.87 24.70 17.04
C TRP A 722 -14.03 24.42 17.98
N ILE A 723 -13.77 23.87 19.17
CA ILE A 723 -14.76 23.76 20.26
C ILE A 723 -15.22 25.16 20.70
N GLY A 724 -14.29 26.08 20.92
CA GLY A 724 -14.58 27.46 21.34
C GLY A 724 -15.35 28.30 20.30
N ASN A 725 -15.19 27.99 19.00
CA ASN A 725 -15.97 28.60 17.92
C ASN A 725 -17.44 28.15 17.90
N ALA A 726 -17.79 27.04 18.55
CA ALA A 726 -19.15 26.48 18.61
C ALA A 726 -19.83 26.33 17.23
N THR A 727 -19.07 25.90 16.22
CA THR A 727 -19.54 25.71 14.84
C THR A 727 -20.75 24.77 14.78
N HIS A 728 -21.75 25.10 13.95
CA HIS A 728 -22.93 24.25 13.79
C HIS A 728 -22.58 22.92 13.12
N LEU A 729 -23.02 21.80 13.72
CA LEU A 729 -22.92 20.46 13.16
C LEU A 729 -24.18 20.17 12.34
N GLU A 730 -24.04 20.02 11.03
CA GLU A 730 -25.11 19.55 10.14
C GLU A 730 -24.89 18.07 9.80
N THR A 731 -25.87 17.21 10.06
CA THR A 731 -25.87 15.82 9.58
C THR A 731 -26.80 15.65 8.39
N LYS A 732 -26.38 14.89 7.37
CA LYS A 732 -27.19 14.61 6.17
C LYS A 732 -27.03 13.16 5.73
N VAL A 733 -28.13 12.55 5.27
CA VAL A 733 -28.14 11.29 4.54
C VAL A 733 -28.06 11.59 3.05
N MET A 734 -27.18 10.91 2.32
CA MET A 734 -27.07 11.02 0.85
C MET A 734 -26.42 9.78 0.23
N ALA A 735 -26.51 9.63 -1.09
CA ALA A 735 -25.82 8.57 -1.80
C ALA A 735 -24.29 8.64 -1.60
N LEU A 736 -23.64 7.49 -1.52
CA LEU A 736 -22.19 7.37 -1.31
C LEU A 736 -21.36 8.14 -2.35
N GLN A 737 -21.86 8.25 -3.60
CA GLN A 737 -21.18 9.01 -4.64
C GLN A 737 -21.32 10.53 -4.43
N ASP A 738 -22.47 11.02 -3.95
CA ASP A 738 -22.67 12.44 -3.67
C ASP A 738 -21.87 12.89 -2.45
N ALA A 739 -21.74 12.03 -1.44
CA ALA A 739 -20.83 12.27 -0.31
C ALA A 739 -19.38 12.47 -0.78
N LYS A 740 -18.87 11.59 -1.67
CA LYS A 740 -17.54 11.74 -2.28
C LYS A 740 -17.43 13.03 -3.10
N ASN A 741 -18.44 13.34 -3.92
CA ASN A 741 -18.48 14.56 -4.73
C ASN A 741 -18.49 15.85 -3.89
N ALA A 742 -19.09 15.80 -2.69
CA ALA A 742 -19.07 16.89 -1.70
C ALA A 742 -17.73 17.03 -0.95
N GLY A 743 -16.74 16.18 -1.23
CA GLY A 743 -15.45 16.17 -0.56
C GLY A 743 -15.46 15.47 0.80
N ALA A 744 -16.47 14.63 1.09
CA ALA A 744 -16.52 13.89 2.35
C ALA A 744 -15.43 12.80 2.41
N ILE A 745 -14.69 12.79 3.51
CA ILE A 745 -13.59 11.85 3.75
C ILE A 745 -14.16 10.52 4.23
N ALA A 746 -13.94 9.46 3.44
CA ALA A 746 -14.25 8.09 3.84
C ALA A 746 -13.15 7.52 4.75
N MET A 747 -13.55 6.71 5.74
CA MET A 747 -12.62 5.95 6.58
C MET A 747 -12.21 4.65 5.86
N PHE A 748 -10.94 4.27 5.95
CA PHE A 748 -10.46 3.02 5.36
C PHE A 748 -10.86 1.82 6.23
N GLY A 749 -11.58 0.86 5.62
CA GLY A 749 -11.92 -0.43 6.23
C GLY A 749 -13.42 -0.68 6.43
N GLU A 750 -14.25 0.36 6.45
CA GLU A 750 -15.70 0.19 6.59
C GLU A 750 -16.38 -0.16 5.25
N LYS A 751 -17.41 -1.03 5.31
CA LYS A 751 -18.32 -1.29 4.19
C LYS A 751 -19.51 -0.35 4.25
N TYR A 752 -19.44 0.73 3.47
CA TYR A 752 -20.55 1.67 3.30
C TYR A 752 -21.69 1.07 2.47
N GLY A 753 -22.93 1.48 2.78
CA GLY A 753 -24.11 1.19 1.97
C GLY A 753 -24.23 2.12 0.75
N GLU A 754 -25.33 1.99 0.00
CA GLU A 754 -25.64 2.89 -1.13
C GLU A 754 -25.90 4.33 -0.65
N GLU A 755 -26.53 4.49 0.52
CA GLU A 755 -26.65 5.74 1.26
C GLU A 755 -25.75 5.75 2.50
N VAL A 756 -25.23 6.92 2.84
CA VAL A 756 -24.33 7.16 3.97
C VAL A 756 -24.71 8.44 4.71
N GLY A 757 -24.33 8.50 5.99
CA GLY A 757 -24.41 9.72 6.79
C GLY A 757 -23.14 10.54 6.61
N ILE A 758 -23.27 11.86 6.49
CA ILE A 758 -22.14 12.78 6.59
C ILE A 758 -22.35 13.80 7.71
N SER A 759 -21.23 14.20 8.33
CA SER A 759 -21.07 15.21 9.39
C SER A 759 -19.88 16.11 9.11
#